data_AF-A0AA40CTR2-F1
#
_entry.id   AF-A0AA40CTR2-F1
#
_cell.length_a   1.000
_cell.length_b   1.000
_cell.length_c   1.000
_cell.angle_alpha   90.00
_cell.angle_beta   90.00
_cell.angle_gamma   90.00
#
_symmetry.space_group_name_H-M   'P 1'
#
loop_
_entity.id
_entity.type
_entity.pdbx_description
1 polymer ?
#
loop_
_entity_poly.entity_id
_entity_poly.type
_entity_poly.pdbx_seq_one_letter_code
_entity_poly.pdbx_strand_id
1 'polypeptide(L)'
;MDRPEMAAGTPTTEAARDLQKQDNNSRRAAACLVCRRSKIKCEKGRVQNDDRCQRCLQLGVQCVRPDFHVGRRKGVKNKRTGLEKALHQVEQAVRRSGSAVPGIEAAKVVSELKALLGPSSDGSTPRLDQSSMMGHNRQGSRVDIILPDASSDAGDSSASDPDEMSIPQDSTPSQSHNAEESLAVDDAENPLQLLARASDLHVSPKSGNEHVAREVTPHQRTRHGKQNDKISEVEKFFKLSQFTLDIGPDLDPIELGLMTVEEADSLFNFFHRNLAHTRWGLDPALYTAAFTRSRSAFLFTSIAAAAALYIPTEGALSRRLSNHCKTLVNRIMIDRYRSVEIILAFMVNVPWMFPGKHSTDDETCWYVSLATTMALDLQLHKILVPLASLRDGPLGGIARADCIDPRVALSLDGYGDVDPNSELGRRLLRRRERCWISLFVLERGMCLARGRVYTLPVTPILKRCDQWHMSNIADTMDGHLVSMAVLRRDLDDIFATIRSICDGSRENPTDGAIIAQSIQITVDKFFAQWQAKWGMSIGTGPQHRLPPYVQILVTHTRLSIYSSVINHPTAPTEVRHFFHAAGLSSALNVMRAAIQGEGQLSSMPNNTVIMISFAASFALRLSSQLAGNSNLAPSVRTLIEETADVLERIGSITKHRNGMSALYGKYLKYIVKKAASSTDGPTRPLSKSDSLSQHPTPHFPRTTQPGFGLADPLSNPPVSGFMEPPVWSEPIQFSSMSDDQVVEALSRVNNEFDPAMSMYPWDDPAALDWLSWSNLPEFGV
;
A
#
# COMPACT_ATOMS: atom_id res chain seq x y z
N MET A 1 -67.12 -82.80 -13.38
CA MET A 1 -68.35 -82.14 -12.93
C MET A 1 -68.30 -80.67 -13.34
N ASP A 2 -69.45 -80.16 -13.76
CA ASP A 2 -69.69 -79.02 -14.65
C ASP A 2 -69.39 -77.58 -14.12
N ARG A 3 -68.98 -76.70 -15.07
CA ARG A 3 -69.24 -75.25 -15.36
C ARG A 3 -69.53 -74.19 -14.26
N PRO A 4 -69.31 -72.86 -14.50
CA PRO A 4 -69.07 -72.15 -15.78
C PRO A 4 -67.85 -71.16 -15.84
N GLU A 5 -67.57 -70.65 -17.05
CA GLU A 5 -66.61 -69.58 -17.40
C GLU A 5 -67.10 -68.16 -17.01
N MET A 6 -66.18 -67.21 -16.74
CA MET A 6 -66.27 -65.79 -17.15
C MET A 6 -64.94 -65.02 -16.94
N ALA A 7 -64.77 -63.93 -17.69
CA ALA A 7 -63.51 -63.36 -18.16
C ALA A 7 -63.07 -62.01 -17.51
N ALA A 8 -61.83 -61.62 -17.88
CA ALA A 8 -61.33 -60.27 -18.24
C ALA A 8 -60.65 -59.34 -17.20
N GLY A 9 -59.48 -58.79 -17.61
CA GLY A 9 -59.01 -57.44 -17.27
C GLY A 9 -57.57 -57.29 -16.70
N THR A 10 -56.57 -57.03 -17.56
CA THR A 10 -55.21 -56.58 -17.17
C THR A 10 -55.19 -55.16 -16.58
N PRO A 11 -54.45 -54.88 -15.48
CA PRO A 11 -54.37 -53.53 -14.90
C PRO A 11 -53.26 -52.67 -15.53
N THR A 12 -53.54 -51.36 -15.59
CA THR A 12 -52.80 -50.29 -16.26
C THR A 12 -51.56 -49.81 -15.48
N THR A 13 -50.60 -49.25 -16.23
CA THR A 13 -49.29 -48.68 -15.82
C THR A 13 -49.32 -47.50 -14.82
N GLU A 14 -50.49 -47.12 -14.30
CA GLU A 14 -50.64 -46.11 -13.23
C GLU A 14 -50.51 -46.72 -11.82
N ALA A 15 -50.94 -47.97 -11.62
CA ALA A 15 -50.90 -48.62 -10.30
C ALA A 15 -49.47 -48.90 -9.78
N ALA A 16 -48.52 -49.16 -10.69
CA ALA A 16 -47.11 -49.37 -10.32
C ALA A 16 -46.40 -48.05 -9.94
N ARG A 17 -46.85 -46.90 -10.47
CA ARG A 17 -46.28 -45.58 -10.16
C ARG A 17 -46.77 -45.00 -8.84
N ASP A 18 -47.97 -45.37 -8.38
CA ASP A 18 -48.48 -44.92 -7.08
C ASP A 18 -47.91 -45.71 -5.90
N LEU A 19 -47.59 -46.99 -6.08
CA LEU A 19 -46.90 -47.80 -5.06
C LEU A 19 -45.46 -47.31 -4.80
N GLN A 20 -44.74 -46.84 -5.83
CA GLN A 20 -43.41 -46.22 -5.68
C GLN A 20 -43.44 -44.78 -5.13
N LYS A 21 -44.54 -44.03 -5.32
CA LYS A 21 -44.72 -42.70 -4.72
C LYS A 21 -45.07 -42.76 -3.23
N GLN A 22 -45.83 -43.76 -2.79
CA GLN A 22 -46.12 -43.94 -1.35
C GLN A 22 -44.86 -44.30 -0.55
N ASP A 23 -43.96 -45.12 -1.11
CA ASP A 23 -42.74 -45.53 -0.40
C ASP A 23 -41.72 -44.39 -0.25
N ASN A 24 -41.64 -43.48 -1.24
CA ASN A 24 -40.79 -42.28 -1.17
C ASN A 24 -41.32 -41.16 -0.26
N ASN A 25 -42.65 -41.08 -0.05
CA ASN A 25 -43.24 -40.12 0.89
C ASN A 25 -43.14 -40.61 2.36
N SER A 26 -42.91 -41.91 2.58
CA SER A 26 -42.74 -42.51 3.91
C SER A 26 -41.43 -42.10 4.61
N ARG A 27 -40.39 -41.71 3.85
CA ARG A 27 -39.08 -41.28 4.37
C ARG A 27 -39.04 -39.84 4.91
N ARG A 28 -40.12 -39.07 4.80
CA ARG A 28 -40.18 -37.64 5.21
C ARG A 28 -41.17 -37.36 6.36
N ALA A 29 -41.49 -38.36 7.19
CA ALA A 29 -42.40 -38.18 8.33
C ALA A 29 -41.73 -37.47 9.52
N ALA A 30 -42.40 -36.47 10.10
CA ALA A 30 -41.90 -35.71 11.24
C ALA A 30 -41.80 -36.56 12.53
N ALA A 31 -40.78 -36.31 13.35
CA ALA A 31 -40.63 -36.92 14.67
C ALA A 31 -41.81 -36.54 15.60
N CYS A 32 -42.28 -37.49 16.43
CA CYS A 32 -43.36 -37.22 17.39
C CYS A 32 -42.92 -36.23 18.48
N LEU A 33 -43.89 -35.56 19.10
CA LEU A 33 -43.62 -34.49 20.07
C LEU A 33 -42.81 -34.97 21.30
N VAL A 34 -43.04 -36.20 21.75
CA VAL A 34 -42.31 -36.79 22.89
C VAL A 34 -40.83 -37.00 22.56
N CYS A 35 -40.54 -37.68 21.43
CA CYS A 35 -39.16 -37.89 20.99
C CYS A 35 -38.44 -36.58 20.66
N ARG A 36 -39.18 -35.59 20.14
CA ARG A 36 -38.66 -34.25 19.85
C ARG A 36 -38.29 -33.47 21.12
N ARG A 37 -39.11 -33.53 22.17
CA ARG A 37 -38.82 -32.88 23.46
C ARG A 37 -37.62 -33.51 24.16
N SER A 38 -37.47 -34.83 24.03
CA SER A 38 -36.32 -35.57 24.56
C SER A 38 -35.09 -35.56 23.65
N LYS A 39 -35.13 -34.86 22.50
CA LYS A 39 -34.03 -34.72 21.51
C LYS A 39 -33.42 -36.06 21.06
N ILE A 40 -34.26 -37.06 20.84
CA ILE A 40 -33.85 -38.42 20.48
C ILE A 40 -34.55 -38.88 19.20
N LYS A 41 -33.92 -39.80 18.47
CA LYS A 41 -34.40 -40.27 17.16
C LYS A 41 -35.78 -40.94 17.31
N CYS A 42 -36.72 -40.55 16.44
CA CYS A 42 -38.08 -41.07 16.44
C CYS A 42 -38.26 -42.05 15.28
N GLU A 43 -38.39 -43.33 15.58
CA GLU A 43 -38.55 -44.39 14.56
C GLU A 43 -40.00 -44.88 14.55
N LYS A 44 -40.61 -45.00 13.35
CA LYS A 44 -42.01 -45.45 13.20
C LYS A 44 -42.14 -46.90 13.69
N GLY A 45 -43.20 -47.20 14.45
CA GLY A 45 -43.48 -48.57 14.90
C GLY A 45 -43.70 -49.50 13.68
N ARG A 46 -43.20 -50.73 13.75
CA ARG A 46 -43.27 -51.70 12.65
C ARG A 46 -44.58 -52.50 12.56
N VAL A 47 -45.54 -52.24 13.46
CA VAL A 47 -46.79 -53.00 13.54
C VAL A 47 -47.87 -52.28 12.73
N GLN A 48 -48.52 -53.00 11.80
CA GLN A 48 -49.36 -52.42 10.75
C GLN A 48 -50.66 -51.72 11.21
N ASN A 49 -50.98 -51.72 12.52
CA ASN A 49 -52.19 -51.09 13.06
C ASN A 49 -51.95 -50.22 14.31
N ASP A 50 -50.70 -49.82 14.61
CA ASP A 50 -50.42 -48.87 15.71
C ASP A 50 -49.61 -47.68 15.19
N ASP A 51 -50.21 -46.49 15.23
CA ASP A 51 -49.60 -45.24 14.74
C ASP A 51 -48.53 -44.67 15.68
N ARG A 52 -48.23 -45.31 16.81
CA ARG A 52 -47.21 -44.84 17.75
C ARG A 52 -45.78 -45.17 17.27
N CYS A 53 -44.81 -44.36 17.69
CA CYS A 53 -43.39 -44.64 17.43
C CYS A 53 -42.88 -45.76 18.35
N GLN A 54 -41.84 -46.48 17.95
CA GLN A 54 -41.35 -47.65 18.69
C GLN A 54 -41.03 -47.34 20.16
N ARG A 55 -40.45 -46.17 20.45
CA ARG A 55 -40.14 -45.73 21.81
C ARG A 55 -41.39 -45.37 22.62
N CYS A 56 -42.33 -44.62 22.04
CA CYS A 56 -43.55 -44.25 22.75
C CYS A 56 -44.43 -45.47 23.04
N LEU A 57 -44.39 -46.47 22.15
CA LEU A 57 -45.04 -47.76 22.36
C LEU A 57 -44.43 -48.51 23.57
N GLN A 58 -43.09 -48.62 23.62
CA GLN A 58 -42.40 -49.27 24.74
C GLN A 58 -42.59 -48.56 26.09
N LEU A 59 -42.64 -47.22 26.08
CA LEU A 59 -42.82 -46.42 27.29
C LEU A 59 -44.29 -46.29 27.71
N GLY A 60 -45.23 -46.82 26.93
CA GLY A 60 -46.67 -46.70 27.22
C GLY A 60 -47.20 -45.25 27.19
N VAL A 61 -46.52 -44.34 26.50
CA VAL A 61 -46.87 -42.90 26.47
C VAL A 61 -47.54 -42.50 25.15
N GLN A 62 -48.38 -41.47 25.20
CA GLN A 62 -49.12 -41.00 24.03
C GLN A 62 -48.17 -40.45 22.94
N CYS A 63 -48.27 -40.98 21.71
CA CYS A 63 -47.40 -40.59 20.59
C CYS A 63 -48.15 -39.73 19.57
N VAL A 64 -48.02 -38.41 19.68
CA VAL A 64 -48.64 -37.46 18.73
C VAL A 64 -47.61 -36.98 17.71
N ARG A 65 -47.88 -37.22 16.41
CA ARG A 65 -47.09 -36.67 15.30
C ARG A 65 -47.83 -35.47 14.68
N PRO A 66 -47.18 -34.30 14.53
CA PRO A 66 -47.79 -33.16 13.88
C PRO A 66 -47.77 -33.30 12.34
N ASP A 67 -48.84 -32.87 11.67
CA ASP A 67 -49.06 -33.03 10.22
C ASP A 67 -48.18 -32.13 9.32
N PHE A 68 -47.28 -31.33 9.90
CA PHE A 68 -46.39 -30.43 9.15
C PHE A 68 -44.98 -30.41 9.74
N HIS A 69 -43.96 -30.36 8.86
CA HIS A 69 -42.56 -30.29 9.25
C HIS A 69 -42.22 -28.88 9.76
N VAL A 70 -42.41 -28.64 11.07
CA VAL A 70 -42.04 -27.35 11.68
C VAL A 70 -40.51 -27.24 11.71
N GLY A 71 -39.92 -26.61 10.70
CA GLY A 71 -38.53 -26.15 10.74
C GLY A 71 -38.32 -25.12 11.87
N ARG A 72 -37.06 -24.88 12.24
CA ARG A 72 -36.65 -23.87 13.25
C ARG A 72 -37.31 -22.53 12.91
N ARG A 73 -38.28 -22.09 13.72
CA ARG A 73 -38.95 -20.79 13.53
C ARG A 73 -37.89 -19.69 13.55
N LYS A 74 -37.78 -18.91 12.46
CA LYS A 74 -37.07 -17.62 12.50
C LYS A 74 -37.81 -16.75 13.51
N GLY A 75 -37.07 -16.22 14.49
CA GLY A 75 -37.61 -15.36 15.54
C GLY A 75 -38.32 -14.13 14.97
N VAL A 76 -39.24 -13.59 15.76
CA VAL A 76 -40.23 -12.55 15.44
C VAL A 76 -39.65 -11.24 14.85
N LYS A 77 -38.33 -11.04 14.84
CA LYS A 77 -37.68 -9.82 14.35
C LYS A 77 -37.41 -9.76 12.83
N ASN A 78 -37.58 -10.86 12.08
CA ASN A 78 -37.30 -10.89 10.63
C ASN A 78 -38.48 -11.38 9.79
N LYS A 79 -39.69 -10.88 10.06
CA LYS A 79 -40.88 -11.19 9.24
C LYS A 79 -41.06 -10.25 8.04
N ARG A 80 -40.36 -9.11 7.99
CA ARG A 80 -40.47 -8.08 6.94
C ARG A 80 -39.08 -7.72 6.40
N THR A 81 -38.93 -7.61 5.09
CA THR A 81 -37.66 -7.29 4.42
C THR A 81 -37.82 -6.09 3.49
N GLY A 82 -36.78 -5.27 3.35
CA GLY A 82 -36.78 -4.11 2.47
C GLY A 82 -37.80 -3.04 2.87
N LEU A 83 -38.50 -2.49 1.88
CA LEU A 83 -39.40 -1.34 2.00
C LEU A 83 -40.55 -1.58 3.00
N GLU A 84 -41.08 -2.81 3.11
CA GLU A 84 -42.12 -3.15 4.10
C GLU A 84 -41.66 -3.05 5.56
N LYS A 85 -40.36 -3.24 5.81
CA LYS A 85 -39.78 -3.07 7.14
C LYS A 85 -39.64 -1.59 7.49
N ALA A 86 -39.26 -0.75 6.52
CA ALA A 86 -39.16 0.69 6.69
C ALA A 86 -40.55 1.33 6.89
N LEU A 87 -41.54 0.96 6.06
CA LEU A 87 -42.93 1.40 6.19
C LEU A 87 -43.51 1.04 7.56
N HIS A 88 -43.31 -0.19 8.02
CA HIS A 88 -43.81 -0.62 9.33
C HIS A 88 -43.11 0.05 10.51
N GLN A 89 -41.82 0.38 10.38
CA GLN A 89 -41.08 1.12 11.41
C GLN A 89 -41.57 2.57 11.50
N VAL A 90 -41.88 3.20 10.36
CA VAL A 90 -42.50 4.53 10.29
C VAL A 90 -43.92 4.49 10.88
N GLU A 91 -44.72 3.48 10.53
CA GLU A 91 -46.08 3.28 11.07
C GLU A 91 -46.09 3.07 12.59
N GLN A 92 -45.13 2.32 13.12
CA GLN A 92 -44.97 2.09 14.56
C GLN A 92 -44.46 3.33 15.29
N ALA A 93 -43.62 4.14 14.66
CA ALA A 93 -43.16 5.42 15.23
C ALA A 93 -44.33 6.42 15.33
N VAL A 94 -45.15 6.53 14.29
CA VAL A 94 -46.35 7.39 14.27
C VAL A 94 -47.37 6.97 15.34
N ARG A 95 -47.56 5.66 15.54
CA ARG A 95 -48.46 5.14 16.60
C ARG A 95 -47.95 5.39 18.01
N ARG A 96 -46.63 5.45 18.22
CA ARG A 96 -46.03 5.68 19.55
C ARG A 96 -46.03 7.16 19.95
N SER A 97 -46.07 8.08 19.00
CA SER A 97 -46.17 9.52 19.26
C SER A 97 -47.59 10.00 19.61
N GLY A 98 -48.59 9.11 19.67
CA GLY A 98 -49.99 9.44 19.93
C GLY A 98 -50.39 9.61 21.41
N SER A 99 -49.48 9.49 22.38
CA SER A 99 -49.86 9.59 23.80
C SER A 99 -48.84 10.36 24.66
N ALA A 100 -48.80 11.69 24.53
CA ALA A 100 -48.52 12.64 25.63
C ALA A 100 -48.48 14.12 25.14
N VAL A 101 -49.67 14.74 25.05
CA VAL A 101 -50.03 16.17 25.27
C VAL A 101 -49.32 17.30 24.46
N PRO A 102 -49.83 18.55 24.46
CA PRO A 102 -50.61 19.15 23.39
C PRO A 102 -49.84 20.23 22.62
N GLY A 103 -49.89 20.20 21.30
CA GLY A 103 -49.39 21.29 20.49
C GLY A 103 -50.05 21.24 19.12
N ILE A 104 -50.76 22.31 18.77
CA ILE A 104 -51.43 22.53 17.48
C ILE A 104 -50.45 22.33 16.28
N GLU A 105 -49.14 22.32 16.55
CA GLU A 105 -48.04 22.03 15.62
C GLU A 105 -47.95 20.56 15.15
N ALA A 106 -48.22 19.56 16.00
CA ALA A 106 -48.02 18.15 15.63
C ALA A 106 -49.04 17.66 14.57
N ALA A 107 -50.26 18.20 14.62
CA ALA A 107 -51.28 17.93 13.61
C ALA A 107 -50.95 18.60 12.25
N LYS A 108 -50.30 19.76 12.28
CA LYS A 108 -49.81 20.47 11.09
C LYS A 108 -48.70 19.69 10.38
N VAL A 109 -47.72 19.19 11.15
CA VAL A 109 -46.60 18.37 10.64
C VAL A 109 -47.08 17.05 10.03
N VAL A 110 -48.09 16.41 10.63
CA VAL A 110 -48.69 15.18 10.06
C VAL A 110 -49.50 15.47 8.78
N SER A 111 -50.11 16.66 8.68
CA SER A 111 -50.82 17.08 7.46
C SER A 111 -49.87 17.50 6.33
N GLU A 112 -48.73 18.13 6.65
CA GLU A 112 -47.65 18.43 5.70
C GLU A 112 -46.95 17.17 5.19
N LEU A 113 -46.74 16.16 6.05
CA LEU A 113 -46.20 14.84 5.66
C LEU A 113 -47.12 14.08 4.69
N LYS A 114 -48.44 14.29 4.78
CA LYS A 114 -49.40 13.75 3.80
C LYS A 114 -49.38 14.52 2.48
N ALA A 115 -49.08 15.82 2.49
CA ALA A 115 -48.95 16.63 1.28
C ALA A 115 -47.64 16.32 0.51
N LEU A 116 -46.55 15.99 1.22
CA LEU A 116 -45.25 15.60 0.64
C LEU A 116 -45.22 14.21 -0.02
N LEU A 117 -46.25 13.39 0.19
CA LEU A 117 -46.43 12.10 -0.52
C LEU A 117 -47.32 12.23 -1.77
N GLY A 118 -47.77 13.45 -2.10
CA GLY A 118 -48.30 13.78 -3.42
C GLY A 118 -47.17 14.08 -4.44
N PRO A 119 -47.44 14.06 -5.75
CA PRO A 119 -46.39 14.15 -6.75
C PRO A 119 -45.85 15.58 -6.92
N SER A 120 -44.52 15.69 -6.84
CA SER A 120 -43.59 16.67 -7.48
C SER A 120 -43.41 18.07 -6.88
N SER A 121 -42.17 18.41 -6.48
CA SER A 121 -41.22 19.37 -7.12
C SER A 121 -40.41 20.23 -6.12
N ASP A 122 -39.08 20.16 -6.28
CA ASP A 122 -37.99 21.10 -5.91
C ASP A 122 -37.73 21.59 -4.47
N GLY A 123 -36.45 21.46 -4.09
CA GLY A 123 -35.66 22.60 -3.60
C GLY A 123 -35.31 22.68 -2.11
N SER A 124 -34.03 22.40 -1.82
CA SER A 124 -33.18 23.14 -0.86
C SER A 124 -33.21 22.78 0.65
N THR A 125 -32.01 22.38 1.11
CA THR A 125 -31.40 22.36 2.46
C THR A 125 -31.59 23.67 3.27
N PRO A 126 -31.26 23.82 4.60
CA PRO A 126 -30.20 23.12 5.36
C PRO A 126 -30.34 22.90 6.92
N ARG A 127 -29.46 22.02 7.41
CA ARG A 127 -28.58 22.02 8.63
C ARG A 127 -29.03 22.60 9.99
N LEU A 128 -28.73 21.85 11.07
CA LEU A 128 -27.69 22.10 12.13
C LEU A 128 -27.96 21.17 13.35
N ASP A 129 -26.97 20.37 13.78
CA ASP A 129 -26.18 20.48 15.04
C ASP A 129 -27.00 20.26 16.33
N GLN A 130 -26.58 19.60 17.42
CA GLN A 130 -25.27 19.24 17.97
C GLN A 130 -25.51 18.33 19.21
N SER A 131 -24.55 17.46 19.55
CA SER A 131 -24.02 17.18 20.92
C SER A 131 -24.96 16.69 22.04
N SER A 132 -24.61 15.89 23.06
CA SER A 132 -23.37 15.29 23.57
C SER A 132 -23.70 14.36 24.76
N MET A 133 -22.77 13.43 25.07
CA MET A 133 -22.40 12.90 26.41
C MET A 133 -23.44 12.11 27.23
N MET A 134 -23.14 11.19 28.17
CA MET A 134 -22.02 10.45 28.81
C MET A 134 -22.79 9.43 29.70
N GLY A 135 -22.40 8.20 30.03
CA GLY A 135 -21.13 7.66 30.53
C GLY A 135 -21.44 6.47 31.48
N HIS A 136 -20.43 5.58 31.63
CA HIS A 136 -20.11 4.72 32.80
C HIS A 136 -20.98 3.48 33.15
N ASN A 137 -20.49 2.32 33.62
CA ASN A 137 -19.14 1.76 33.89
C ASN A 137 -19.24 0.24 34.22
N ARG A 138 -18.19 -0.56 33.89
CA ARG A 138 -17.54 -1.73 34.58
C ARG A 138 -18.38 -2.94 35.08
N GLN A 139 -17.92 -4.22 35.12
CA GLN A 139 -16.59 -4.87 35.30
C GLN A 139 -16.71 -6.39 34.94
N GLY A 140 -15.75 -7.04 34.24
CA GLY A 140 -14.78 -8.07 34.73
C GLY A 140 -15.31 -9.54 34.67
N SER A 141 -14.61 -10.65 34.34
CA SER A 141 -13.21 -11.01 34.05
C SER A 141 -13.11 -12.48 33.52
N ARG A 142 -12.14 -12.76 32.62
CA ARG A 142 -11.28 -13.97 32.35
C ARG A 142 -11.82 -15.43 32.24
N VAL A 143 -11.32 -16.19 31.24
CA VAL A 143 -10.28 -17.28 31.33
C VAL A 143 -10.14 -18.11 29.99
N ASP A 144 -8.89 -18.23 29.53
CA ASP A 144 -8.08 -19.26 28.80
C ASP A 144 -8.43 -19.92 27.44
N ILE A 145 -7.38 -20.01 26.59
CA ILE A 145 -7.29 -20.74 25.31
C ILE A 145 -6.08 -21.68 25.35
N ILE A 146 -6.28 -22.93 24.91
CA ILE A 146 -5.29 -24.03 24.84
C ILE A 146 -4.81 -24.21 23.38
N LEU A 147 -3.50 -24.38 23.20
CA LEU A 147 -2.78 -24.76 21.97
C LEU A 147 -2.81 -26.29 21.73
N PRO A 148 -2.56 -26.77 20.49
CA PRO A 148 -2.02 -28.10 20.29
C PRO A 148 -0.63 -28.12 19.63
N ASP A 149 -0.04 -29.29 19.77
CA ASP A 149 1.38 -29.63 19.90
C ASP A 149 2.03 -30.01 18.56
N ALA A 150 3.37 -29.94 18.53
CA ALA A 150 4.23 -30.36 17.43
C ALA A 150 4.84 -31.74 17.75
N SER A 151 4.95 -32.63 16.75
CA SER A 151 5.74 -33.85 16.87
C SER A 151 6.87 -33.87 15.84
N SER A 152 8.07 -34.07 16.34
CA SER A 152 9.31 -34.38 15.65
C SER A 152 9.33 -35.80 15.08
N ASP A 153 10.00 -35.99 13.95
CA ASP A 153 10.69 -37.25 13.65
C ASP A 153 12.02 -36.96 12.93
N ALA A 154 13.06 -37.69 13.30
CA ALA A 154 14.45 -37.50 12.87
C ALA A 154 15.13 -38.85 12.63
N GLY A 155 15.96 -38.93 11.60
CA GLY A 155 16.89 -40.01 11.28
C GLY A 155 16.99 -40.20 9.77
N ASP A 156 18.11 -40.51 9.13
CA ASP A 156 19.54 -40.57 9.48
C ASP A 156 20.30 -40.63 8.11
N SER A 157 21.54 -40.18 8.15
CA SER A 157 22.68 -40.11 7.22
C SER A 157 22.77 -41.07 6.00
N SER A 158 23.30 -40.57 4.87
CA SER A 158 24.65 -40.93 4.34
C SER A 158 24.94 -40.33 2.95
N ALA A 159 26.23 -40.07 2.69
CA ALA A 159 26.80 -39.41 1.51
C ALA A 159 27.38 -40.42 0.48
N SER A 160 27.38 -40.07 -0.82
CA SER A 160 28.49 -40.25 -1.80
C SER A 160 28.07 -39.94 -3.26
N ASP A 161 28.78 -39.01 -3.90
CA ASP A 161 28.96 -38.81 -5.37
C ASP A 161 30.01 -39.81 -5.93
N PRO A 162 30.39 -39.87 -7.25
CA PRO A 162 29.71 -39.54 -8.53
C PRO A 162 29.91 -40.63 -9.64
N ASP A 163 29.52 -40.29 -10.89
CA ASP A 163 29.90 -40.84 -12.21
C ASP A 163 29.18 -42.07 -12.80
N GLU A 164 28.38 -41.87 -13.87
CA GLU A 164 28.74 -42.27 -15.25
C GLU A 164 27.68 -41.85 -16.30
N MET A 165 28.15 -41.36 -17.46
CA MET A 165 27.35 -41.05 -18.66
C MET A 165 26.76 -42.31 -19.31
N SER A 166 25.46 -42.32 -19.64
CA SER A 166 24.97 -42.93 -20.89
C SER A 166 23.55 -42.44 -21.28
N ILE A 167 23.40 -42.02 -22.54
CA ILE A 167 22.16 -41.89 -23.34
C ILE A 167 22.49 -42.58 -24.68
N PRO A 168 21.55 -43.13 -25.50
CA PRO A 168 20.08 -43.23 -25.39
C PRO A 168 19.53 -44.65 -25.60
N GLN A 169 18.26 -44.90 -25.24
CA GLN A 169 17.37 -45.66 -26.14
C GLN A 169 15.87 -45.47 -25.82
N ASP A 170 15.11 -45.24 -26.89
CA ASP A 170 13.64 -45.16 -26.96
C ASP A 170 12.96 -46.37 -26.34
N SER A 171 12.00 -46.13 -25.44
CA SER A 171 10.93 -47.08 -25.09
C SER A 171 9.76 -46.34 -24.42
N THR A 172 8.66 -46.20 -25.17
CA THR A 172 7.23 -46.14 -24.77
C THR A 172 6.85 -45.69 -23.35
N PRO A 173 5.96 -44.68 -23.17
CA PRO A 173 5.59 -44.18 -21.85
C PRO A 173 4.70 -45.17 -21.09
N SER A 174 5.24 -45.78 -20.04
CA SER A 174 4.46 -46.48 -19.02
C SER A 174 3.75 -45.47 -18.12
N GLN A 175 2.43 -45.65 -18.04
CA GLN A 175 1.49 -44.95 -17.16
C GLN A 175 1.86 -45.16 -15.68
N SER A 176 2.61 -44.25 -15.06
CA SER A 176 2.77 -44.26 -13.60
C SER A 176 2.94 -42.89 -12.93
N HIS A 177 2.78 -41.78 -13.65
CA HIS A 177 2.87 -40.42 -13.06
C HIS A 177 1.51 -39.72 -12.76
N ASN A 178 0.37 -40.36 -13.04
CA ASN A 178 -0.94 -39.69 -12.95
C ASN A 178 -1.61 -39.70 -11.56
N ALA A 179 -0.99 -40.24 -10.51
CA ALA A 179 -1.66 -40.36 -9.21
C ALA A 179 -1.62 -39.06 -8.37
N GLU A 180 -0.53 -38.28 -8.45
CA GLU A 180 -0.39 -37.05 -7.64
C GLU A 180 -1.16 -35.86 -8.25
N GLU A 181 -1.24 -35.77 -9.58
CA GLU A 181 -2.04 -34.74 -10.27
C GLU A 181 -3.56 -34.94 -10.06
N SER A 182 -4.00 -36.16 -9.70
CA SER A 182 -5.41 -36.49 -9.45
C SER A 182 -6.00 -35.87 -8.17
N LEU A 183 -5.18 -35.31 -7.27
CA LEU A 183 -5.64 -34.63 -6.05
C LEU A 183 -5.70 -33.10 -6.19
N ALA A 184 -5.16 -32.54 -7.27
CA ALA A 184 -5.15 -31.10 -7.50
C ALA A 184 -6.53 -30.63 -7.99
N VAL A 185 -7.15 -29.72 -7.23
CA VAL A 185 -8.34 -29.01 -7.68
C VAL A 185 -7.88 -27.72 -8.35
N ASP A 186 -7.92 -27.71 -9.68
CA ASP A 186 -7.61 -26.52 -10.48
C ASP A 186 -8.41 -25.30 -9.98
N ASP A 187 -7.73 -24.16 -9.84
CA ASP A 187 -8.28 -22.87 -9.41
C ASP A 187 -8.88 -22.82 -7.99
N ALA A 188 -8.67 -23.85 -7.14
CA ALA A 188 -9.10 -23.81 -5.74
C ALA A 188 -8.42 -22.70 -4.91
N GLU A 189 -7.29 -22.18 -5.41
CA GLU A 189 -6.53 -21.08 -4.82
C GLU A 189 -7.26 -19.73 -4.92
N ASN A 190 -8.25 -19.61 -5.82
CA ASN A 190 -9.13 -18.46 -5.92
C ASN A 190 -10.60 -18.92 -5.85
N PRO A 191 -11.25 -18.78 -4.68
CA PRO A 191 -12.63 -19.23 -4.49
C PRO A 191 -13.62 -18.68 -5.53
N LEU A 192 -13.42 -17.45 -6.01
CA LEU A 192 -14.29 -16.84 -7.01
C LEU A 192 -14.03 -17.40 -8.41
N GLN A 193 -12.78 -17.71 -8.74
CA GLN A 193 -12.42 -18.35 -10.01
C GLN A 193 -12.90 -19.81 -10.06
N LEU A 194 -12.84 -20.52 -8.94
CA LEU A 194 -13.42 -21.85 -8.81
C LEU A 194 -14.95 -21.82 -9.03
N LEU A 195 -15.64 -20.83 -8.45
CA LEU A 195 -17.08 -20.62 -8.66
C LEU A 195 -17.40 -20.26 -10.12
N ALA A 196 -16.57 -19.42 -10.74
CA ALA A 196 -16.68 -19.07 -12.15
C ALA A 196 -16.62 -20.31 -13.06
N ARG A 197 -15.60 -21.15 -12.87
CA ARG A 197 -15.47 -22.42 -13.62
C ARG A 197 -16.60 -23.41 -13.33
N ALA A 198 -17.04 -23.49 -12.09
CA ALA A 198 -18.19 -24.34 -11.75
C ALA A 198 -19.45 -23.89 -12.51
N SER A 199 -19.62 -22.57 -12.72
CA SER A 199 -20.70 -22.04 -13.55
C SER A 199 -20.58 -22.49 -15.01
N ASP A 200 -19.38 -22.46 -15.59
CA ASP A 200 -19.14 -22.90 -16.98
C ASP A 200 -19.39 -24.41 -17.18
N LEU A 201 -19.03 -25.24 -16.19
CA LEU A 201 -19.21 -26.70 -16.23
C LEU A 201 -20.68 -27.14 -16.22
N HIS A 202 -21.56 -26.34 -15.62
CA HIS A 202 -23.00 -26.64 -15.56
C HIS A 202 -23.74 -26.43 -16.90
N VAL A 203 -23.07 -25.99 -17.97
CA VAL A 203 -23.70 -25.60 -19.24
C VAL A 203 -23.19 -26.39 -20.47
N SER A 204 -22.28 -27.35 -20.33
CA SER A 204 -21.89 -28.18 -21.48
C SER A 204 -23.06 -29.08 -21.95
N PRO A 205 -23.57 -28.95 -23.19
CA PRO A 205 -24.54 -29.90 -23.71
C PRO A 205 -23.83 -31.23 -23.95
N LYS A 206 -24.38 -32.32 -23.43
CA LYS A 206 -23.88 -33.69 -23.71
C LYS A 206 -23.75 -33.88 -25.22
N SER A 207 -22.53 -34.04 -25.72
CA SER A 207 -22.28 -34.62 -27.04
C SER A 207 -22.66 -36.10 -26.98
N GLY A 208 -23.73 -36.46 -27.68
CA GLY A 208 -24.28 -37.81 -27.70
C GLY A 208 -25.48 -37.94 -28.63
N ASN A 209 -25.17 -38.30 -29.87
CA ASN A 209 -25.98 -38.83 -30.97
C ASN A 209 -27.49 -39.14 -30.79
N GLU A 210 -28.19 -38.85 -31.89
CA GLU A 210 -29.37 -39.52 -32.48
C GLU A 210 -30.74 -38.79 -32.51
N HIS A 211 -31.23 -38.74 -33.74
CA HIS A 211 -32.49 -38.26 -34.27
C HIS A 211 -33.73 -38.73 -33.49
N VAL A 212 -34.58 -37.81 -33.04
CA VAL A 212 -36.04 -37.86 -33.24
C VAL A 212 -36.59 -36.42 -33.26
N ALA A 213 -37.19 -36.02 -34.38
CA ALA A 213 -37.99 -34.81 -34.45
C ALA A 213 -39.25 -34.98 -33.58
N ARG A 214 -39.39 -34.15 -32.53
CA ARG A 214 -40.67 -33.94 -31.85
C ARG A 214 -41.01 -32.46 -31.85
N GLU A 215 -42.17 -32.16 -32.39
CA GLU A 215 -42.79 -30.83 -32.40
C GLU A 215 -42.85 -30.27 -30.98
N VAL A 216 -42.15 -29.15 -30.77
CA VAL A 216 -42.19 -28.39 -29.52
C VAL A 216 -43.32 -27.37 -29.63
N THR A 217 -44.34 -27.53 -28.79
CA THR A 217 -45.47 -26.60 -28.68
C THR A 217 -45.01 -25.18 -28.27
N PRO A 218 -45.68 -24.12 -28.77
CA PRO A 218 -45.21 -22.73 -28.64
C PRO A 218 -45.18 -22.17 -27.20
N HIS A 219 -45.76 -22.88 -26.22
CA HIS A 219 -45.70 -22.50 -24.80
C HIS A 219 -44.42 -22.95 -24.06
N GLN A 220 -43.55 -23.77 -24.67
CA GLN A 220 -42.25 -24.11 -24.07
C GLN A 220 -41.10 -23.17 -24.49
N ARG A 221 -41.23 -22.44 -25.61
CA ARG A 221 -40.22 -21.49 -26.12
C ARG A 221 -40.05 -20.26 -25.22
N THR A 222 -41.13 -19.71 -24.66
CA THR A 222 -41.08 -18.54 -23.77
C THR A 222 -40.52 -18.85 -22.38
N ARG A 223 -40.66 -20.10 -21.91
CA ARG A 223 -40.09 -20.55 -20.63
C ARG A 223 -38.61 -20.92 -20.77
N HIS A 224 -38.21 -21.50 -21.90
CA HIS A 224 -36.80 -21.74 -22.23
C HIS A 224 -36.06 -20.42 -22.51
N GLY A 225 -36.64 -19.47 -23.23
CA GLY A 225 -36.02 -18.15 -23.47
C GLY A 225 -35.71 -17.39 -22.18
N LYS A 226 -36.67 -17.28 -21.25
CA LYS A 226 -36.44 -16.65 -19.93
C LYS A 226 -35.46 -17.41 -19.03
N GLN A 227 -35.31 -18.72 -19.21
CA GLN A 227 -34.35 -19.52 -18.46
C GLN A 227 -32.95 -19.39 -19.07
N ASN A 228 -32.85 -19.31 -20.41
CA ASN A 228 -31.62 -19.03 -21.14
C ASN A 228 -31.10 -17.62 -20.89
N ASP A 229 -31.99 -16.61 -20.79
CA ASP A 229 -31.62 -15.23 -20.43
C ASP A 229 -31.08 -15.16 -18.99
N LYS A 230 -31.72 -15.86 -18.05
CA LYS A 230 -31.25 -15.95 -16.66
C LYS A 230 -29.93 -16.72 -16.52
N ILE A 231 -29.75 -17.78 -17.31
CA ILE A 231 -28.49 -18.53 -17.36
C ILE A 231 -27.40 -17.66 -18.00
N SER A 232 -27.71 -16.87 -19.02
CA SER A 232 -26.80 -15.90 -19.63
C SER A 232 -26.42 -14.74 -18.69
N GLU A 233 -27.33 -14.28 -17.82
CA GLU A 233 -27.02 -13.30 -16.77
C GLU A 233 -26.10 -13.87 -15.69
N VAL A 234 -26.35 -15.12 -15.27
CA VAL A 234 -25.49 -15.85 -14.32
C VAL A 234 -24.11 -16.08 -14.94
N GLU A 235 -24.04 -16.52 -16.19
CA GLU A 235 -22.79 -16.64 -16.95
C GLU A 235 -22.07 -15.30 -17.05
N LYS A 236 -22.75 -14.18 -17.36
CA LYS A 236 -22.12 -12.85 -17.40
C LYS A 236 -21.54 -12.43 -16.05
N PHE A 237 -22.20 -12.80 -14.94
CA PHE A 237 -21.71 -12.50 -13.60
C PHE A 237 -20.48 -13.34 -13.23
N PHE A 238 -20.45 -14.60 -13.67
CA PHE A 238 -19.39 -15.56 -13.36
C PHE A 238 -18.29 -15.65 -14.42
N LYS A 239 -18.47 -15.06 -15.61
CA LYS A 239 -17.44 -15.03 -16.67
C LYS A 239 -16.20 -14.30 -16.15
N LEU A 240 -15.02 -14.83 -16.49
CA LEU A 240 -13.72 -14.21 -16.25
C LEU A 240 -13.79 -12.68 -16.42
N SER A 241 -13.29 -11.97 -15.42
CA SER A 241 -13.46 -10.53 -15.19
C SER A 241 -13.22 -9.70 -16.45
N GLN A 242 -14.30 -9.36 -17.15
CA GLN A 242 -14.23 -8.44 -18.28
C GLN A 242 -14.22 -7.03 -17.71
N PHE A 243 -13.07 -6.37 -17.80
CA PHE A 243 -12.89 -5.02 -17.30
C PHE A 243 -13.27 -3.99 -18.37
N THR A 244 -13.99 -2.96 -17.94
CA THR A 244 -14.36 -1.84 -18.82
C THR A 244 -13.26 -0.79 -18.81
N LEU A 245 -12.87 -0.32 -19.99
CA LEU A 245 -11.91 0.78 -20.16
C LEU A 245 -12.58 2.14 -19.95
N ASP A 246 -11.83 3.14 -19.52
CA ASP A 246 -12.24 4.53 -19.38
C ASP A 246 -12.13 5.28 -20.73
N ILE A 247 -12.87 4.79 -21.74
CA ILE A 247 -12.93 5.36 -23.09
C ILE A 247 -14.35 5.83 -23.41
N GLY A 248 -14.46 6.92 -24.16
CA GLY A 248 -15.75 7.48 -24.57
C GLY A 248 -15.64 8.96 -24.90
N PRO A 249 -16.54 9.50 -25.74
CA PRO A 249 -16.52 10.91 -26.13
C PRO A 249 -16.78 11.86 -24.96
N ASP A 250 -17.44 11.38 -23.90
CA ASP A 250 -17.69 12.11 -22.65
C ASP A 250 -16.49 12.11 -21.69
N LEU A 251 -15.46 11.29 -21.97
CA LEU A 251 -14.24 11.15 -21.16
C LEU A 251 -13.00 11.71 -21.87
N ASP A 252 -12.98 11.65 -23.20
CA ASP A 252 -11.83 12.01 -24.02
C ASP A 252 -11.57 13.53 -24.03
N PRO A 253 -10.40 14.01 -23.58
CA PRO A 253 -10.13 15.44 -23.52
C PRO A 253 -10.07 16.12 -24.90
N ILE A 254 -9.84 15.40 -26.00
CA ILE A 254 -9.87 15.98 -27.35
C ILE A 254 -11.32 16.17 -27.82
N GLU A 255 -12.18 15.17 -27.63
CA GLU A 255 -13.61 15.27 -27.98
C GLU A 255 -14.33 16.35 -27.13
N LEU A 256 -13.89 16.51 -25.88
CA LEU A 256 -14.37 17.57 -24.99
C LEU A 256 -13.78 18.96 -25.32
N GLY A 257 -12.89 19.08 -26.31
CA GLY A 257 -12.26 20.35 -26.71
C GLY A 257 -11.30 20.93 -25.67
N LEU A 258 -10.75 20.09 -24.77
CA LEU A 258 -9.80 20.52 -23.75
C LEU A 258 -8.37 20.66 -24.30
N MET A 259 -8.03 19.86 -25.32
CA MET A 259 -6.75 19.91 -26.05
C MET A 259 -6.94 19.50 -27.52
N THR A 260 -6.01 19.86 -28.40
CA THR A 260 -5.95 19.33 -29.78
C THR A 260 -5.06 18.08 -29.88
N VAL A 261 -5.11 17.41 -31.04
CA VAL A 261 -4.25 16.25 -31.32
C VAL A 261 -2.78 16.67 -31.36
N GLU A 262 -2.48 17.83 -31.96
CA GLU A 262 -1.13 18.37 -32.10
C GLU A 262 -0.54 18.80 -30.74
N GLU A 263 -1.37 19.38 -29.87
CA GLU A 263 -1.00 19.67 -28.48
C GLU A 263 -0.67 18.36 -27.75
N ALA A 264 -1.51 17.32 -27.91
CA ALA A 264 -1.28 16.03 -27.29
C ALA A 264 0.05 15.40 -27.72
N ASP A 265 0.35 15.34 -29.02
CA ASP A 265 1.61 14.80 -29.52
C ASP A 265 2.82 15.57 -29.00
N SER A 266 2.73 16.90 -28.95
CA SER A 266 3.79 17.76 -28.40
C SER A 266 4.03 17.50 -26.92
N LEU A 267 2.96 17.35 -26.14
CA LEU A 267 3.02 17.07 -24.70
C LEU A 267 3.57 15.66 -24.41
N PHE A 268 3.17 14.65 -25.18
CA PHE A 268 3.72 13.29 -25.05
C PHE A 268 5.21 13.23 -25.35
N ASN A 269 5.65 13.91 -26.41
CA ASN A 269 7.07 14.04 -26.73
C ASN A 269 7.84 14.74 -25.62
N PHE A 270 7.27 15.82 -25.06
CA PHE A 270 7.87 16.52 -23.93
C PHE A 270 7.97 15.61 -22.69
N PHE A 271 6.92 14.85 -22.37
CA PHE A 271 6.87 13.95 -21.22
C PHE A 271 7.97 12.87 -21.31
N HIS A 272 8.05 12.16 -22.42
CA HIS A 272 9.04 11.08 -22.58
C HIS A 272 10.47 11.58 -22.57
N ARG A 273 10.73 12.78 -23.12
CA ARG A 273 12.07 13.38 -23.12
C ARG A 273 12.49 13.93 -21.75
N ASN A 274 11.57 14.55 -21.01
CA ASN A 274 11.93 15.37 -19.86
C ASN A 274 11.45 14.82 -18.52
N LEU A 275 10.39 13.99 -18.47
CA LEU A 275 9.71 13.62 -17.24
C LEU A 275 9.75 12.12 -16.94
N ALA A 276 9.72 11.28 -17.98
CA ALA A 276 9.64 9.81 -17.86
C ALA A 276 10.80 9.20 -17.04
N HIS A 277 11.97 9.81 -17.03
CA HIS A 277 13.12 9.35 -16.23
C HIS A 277 12.84 9.32 -14.71
N THR A 278 11.88 10.13 -14.24
CA THR A 278 11.44 10.13 -12.83
C THR A 278 10.21 9.26 -12.58
N ARG A 279 9.60 8.72 -13.66
CA ARG A 279 8.35 7.95 -13.68
C ARG A 279 8.47 6.71 -14.55
N TRP A 280 8.99 5.65 -13.94
CA TRP A 280 9.06 4.33 -14.57
C TRP A 280 7.67 3.73 -14.77
N GLY A 281 7.50 2.94 -15.83
CA GLY A 281 6.23 2.27 -16.14
C GLY A 281 5.81 2.39 -17.60
N LEU A 282 6.23 3.46 -18.29
CA LEU A 282 5.78 3.79 -19.64
C LEU A 282 6.88 3.48 -20.66
N ASP A 283 6.69 2.42 -21.46
CA ASP A 283 7.52 2.15 -22.64
C ASP A 283 7.17 3.14 -23.76
N PRO A 284 8.09 4.03 -24.19
CA PRO A 284 7.82 5.03 -25.23
C PRO A 284 7.50 4.43 -26.59
N ALA A 285 7.92 3.18 -26.87
CA ALA A 285 7.58 2.50 -28.11
C ALA A 285 6.12 2.04 -28.15
N LEU A 286 5.48 1.87 -26.98
CA LEU A 286 4.08 1.49 -26.86
C LEU A 286 3.18 2.69 -26.55
N TYR A 287 3.55 3.50 -25.56
CA TYR A 287 2.76 4.62 -25.04
C TYR A 287 2.93 5.91 -25.85
N THR A 288 2.48 5.84 -27.11
CA THR A 288 2.24 7.02 -27.96
C THR A 288 0.94 7.71 -27.57
N ALA A 289 0.74 8.94 -28.00
CA ALA A 289 -0.52 9.68 -27.80
C ALA A 289 -1.72 8.88 -28.34
N ALA A 290 -1.61 8.37 -29.57
CA ALA A 290 -2.64 7.58 -30.23
C ALA A 290 -2.97 6.28 -29.49
N PHE A 291 -1.94 5.49 -29.14
CA PHE A 291 -2.15 4.25 -28.39
C PHE A 291 -2.80 4.55 -27.03
N THR A 292 -2.27 5.51 -26.30
CA THR A 292 -2.76 5.84 -24.95
C THR A 292 -4.21 6.33 -24.98
N ARG A 293 -4.55 7.22 -25.92
CA ARG A 293 -5.93 7.71 -26.14
C ARG A 293 -6.89 6.57 -26.43
N SER A 294 -6.48 5.57 -27.22
CA SER A 294 -7.32 4.41 -27.55
C SER A 294 -7.58 3.48 -26.35
N ARG A 295 -6.82 3.63 -25.26
CA ARG A 295 -6.81 2.71 -24.13
C ARG A 295 -7.31 3.31 -22.82
N SER A 296 -7.05 4.59 -22.56
CA SER A 296 -7.47 5.27 -21.34
C SER A 296 -7.46 6.78 -21.49
N ALA A 297 -8.62 7.41 -21.31
CA ALA A 297 -8.71 8.87 -21.24
C ALA A 297 -7.96 9.42 -20.03
N PHE A 298 -7.92 8.68 -18.91
CA PHE A 298 -7.23 9.10 -17.69
C PHE A 298 -5.72 9.11 -17.85
N LEU A 299 -5.11 8.05 -18.39
CA LEU A 299 -3.65 8.05 -18.62
C LEU A 299 -3.28 9.12 -19.66
N PHE A 300 -4.07 9.22 -20.73
CA PHE A 300 -3.85 10.21 -21.80
C PHE A 300 -3.84 11.64 -21.24
N THR A 301 -4.87 11.98 -20.45
CA THR A 301 -4.97 13.29 -19.79
C THR A 301 -3.86 13.49 -18.75
N SER A 302 -3.49 12.44 -18.01
CA SER A 302 -2.47 12.53 -16.94
C SER A 302 -1.07 12.83 -17.49
N ILE A 303 -0.68 12.18 -18.59
CA ILE A 303 0.60 12.44 -19.26
C ILE A 303 0.63 13.88 -19.80
N ALA A 304 -0.46 14.30 -20.46
CA ALA A 304 -0.58 15.64 -21.01
C ALA A 304 -0.58 16.73 -19.92
N ALA A 305 -1.32 16.52 -18.82
CA ALA A 305 -1.37 17.43 -17.68
C ALA A 305 -0.01 17.57 -17.00
N ALA A 306 0.70 16.45 -16.81
CA ALA A 306 2.05 16.43 -16.25
C ALA A 306 3.03 17.21 -17.14
N ALA A 307 3.01 16.99 -18.46
CA ALA A 307 3.86 17.76 -19.38
C ALA A 307 3.54 19.26 -19.36
N ALA A 308 2.26 19.63 -19.44
CA ALA A 308 1.82 21.03 -19.44
C ALA A 308 2.22 21.78 -18.15
N LEU A 309 2.38 21.06 -17.03
CA LEU A 309 2.86 21.64 -15.76
C LEU A 309 4.27 22.25 -15.88
N TYR A 310 5.11 21.70 -16.76
CA TYR A 310 6.51 22.08 -16.93
C TYR A 310 6.78 22.98 -18.14
N ILE A 311 5.78 23.25 -18.98
CA ILE A 311 5.93 24.16 -20.13
C ILE A 311 5.44 25.56 -19.73
N PRO A 312 6.29 26.60 -19.74
CA PRO A 312 5.94 27.93 -19.22
C PRO A 312 4.72 28.59 -19.85
N THR A 313 4.43 28.32 -21.13
CA THR A 313 3.30 28.90 -21.87
C THR A 313 1.97 28.19 -21.61
N GLU A 314 1.99 26.97 -21.05
CA GLU A 314 0.83 26.07 -21.00
C GLU A 314 0.02 26.16 -19.71
N GLY A 315 0.08 27.27 -18.98
CA GLY A 315 -0.61 27.41 -17.68
C GLY A 315 -2.12 27.21 -17.75
N ALA A 316 -2.77 27.68 -18.83
CA ALA A 316 -4.21 27.48 -19.04
C ALA A 316 -4.54 26.02 -19.40
N LEU A 317 -3.72 25.39 -20.24
CA LEU A 317 -3.87 23.98 -20.61
C LEU A 317 -3.66 23.07 -19.40
N SER A 318 -2.57 23.27 -18.64
CA SER A 318 -2.28 22.54 -17.40
C SER A 318 -3.45 22.57 -16.42
N ARG A 319 -4.07 23.75 -16.20
CA ARG A 319 -5.23 23.89 -15.32
C ARG A 319 -6.44 23.09 -15.82
N ARG A 320 -6.79 23.22 -17.11
CA ARG A 320 -7.94 22.50 -17.71
C ARG A 320 -7.75 20.98 -17.60
N LEU A 321 -6.56 20.48 -17.96
CA LEU A 321 -6.26 19.05 -17.94
C LEU A 321 -6.18 18.50 -16.51
N SER A 322 -5.59 19.24 -15.57
CA SER A 322 -5.54 18.83 -14.16
C SER A 322 -6.94 18.72 -13.54
N ASN A 323 -7.85 19.64 -13.90
CA ASN A 323 -9.25 19.55 -13.48
C ASN A 323 -9.94 18.34 -14.09
N HIS A 324 -9.67 18.05 -15.36
CA HIS A 324 -10.22 16.86 -16.02
C HIS A 324 -9.71 15.56 -15.40
N CYS A 325 -8.42 15.46 -15.04
CA CYS A 325 -7.88 14.33 -14.29
C CYS A 325 -8.68 14.06 -13.00
N LYS A 326 -9.03 15.10 -12.22
CA LYS A 326 -9.84 14.96 -11.01
C LYS A 326 -11.25 14.44 -11.31
N THR A 327 -11.87 14.89 -12.39
CA THR A 327 -13.16 14.38 -12.86
C THR A 327 -13.07 12.89 -13.23
N LEU A 328 -12.02 12.51 -13.97
CA LEU A 328 -11.80 11.13 -14.41
C LEU A 328 -11.56 10.19 -13.22
N VAL A 329 -10.82 10.60 -12.19
CA VAL A 329 -10.65 9.79 -10.96
C VAL A 329 -12.01 9.44 -10.33
N ASN A 330 -12.93 10.41 -10.22
CA ASN A 330 -14.27 10.15 -9.70
C ASN A 330 -15.05 9.20 -10.61
N ARG A 331 -14.95 9.37 -11.93
CA ARG A 331 -15.64 8.54 -12.91
C ARG A 331 -15.15 7.09 -12.89
N ILE A 332 -13.84 6.88 -12.77
CA ILE A 332 -13.21 5.55 -12.60
C ILE A 332 -13.81 4.81 -11.41
N MET A 333 -14.01 5.50 -10.29
CA MET A 333 -14.58 4.89 -9.09
C MET A 333 -16.08 4.58 -9.25
N ILE A 334 -16.85 5.51 -9.82
CA ILE A 334 -18.30 5.38 -9.96
C ILE A 334 -18.66 4.28 -10.98
N ASP A 335 -18.01 4.30 -12.15
CA ASP A 335 -18.29 3.38 -13.24
C ASP A 335 -17.44 2.10 -13.17
N ARG A 336 -16.48 2.05 -12.24
CA ARG A 336 -15.62 0.89 -11.95
C ARG A 336 -14.67 0.51 -13.10
N TYR A 337 -14.22 1.48 -13.89
CA TYR A 337 -13.24 1.26 -14.95
C TYR A 337 -11.95 0.66 -14.41
N ARG A 338 -11.34 -0.25 -15.17
CA ARG A 338 -10.08 -0.93 -14.82
C ARG A 338 -9.25 -1.24 -16.05
N SER A 339 -7.98 -0.87 -16.01
CA SER A 339 -6.97 -1.18 -17.02
C SER A 339 -5.58 -0.98 -16.45
N VAL A 340 -4.56 -1.55 -17.10
CA VAL A 340 -3.15 -1.28 -16.78
C VAL A 340 -2.85 0.22 -16.93
N GLU A 341 -3.47 0.86 -17.92
CA GLU A 341 -3.33 2.28 -18.18
C GLU A 341 -3.84 3.15 -17.02
N ILE A 342 -4.98 2.82 -16.42
CA ILE A 342 -5.51 3.54 -15.26
C ILE A 342 -4.55 3.44 -14.06
N ILE A 343 -3.93 2.27 -13.84
CA ILE A 343 -2.94 2.09 -12.77
C ILE A 343 -1.75 3.02 -13.00
N LEU A 344 -1.22 3.04 -14.23
CA LEU A 344 -0.13 3.94 -14.60
C LEU A 344 -0.54 5.42 -14.47
N ALA A 345 -1.79 5.77 -14.77
CA ALA A 345 -2.30 7.13 -14.63
C ALA A 345 -2.28 7.58 -13.16
N PHE A 346 -2.73 6.72 -12.24
CA PHE A 346 -2.60 6.98 -10.80
C PHE A 346 -1.13 7.23 -10.42
N MET A 347 -0.20 6.40 -10.91
CA MET A 347 1.23 6.53 -10.61
C MET A 347 1.89 7.78 -11.22
N VAL A 348 1.43 8.22 -12.40
CA VAL A 348 1.92 9.42 -13.11
C VAL A 348 1.51 10.70 -12.40
N ASN A 349 0.36 10.75 -11.74
CA ASN A 349 -0.13 11.95 -11.04
C ASN A 349 0.54 12.18 -9.67
N VAL A 350 0.84 11.11 -8.93
CA VAL A 350 1.50 11.16 -7.59
C VAL A 350 2.72 12.09 -7.44
N PRO A 351 3.66 12.21 -8.39
CA PRO A 351 4.92 12.92 -8.16
C PRO A 351 4.74 14.43 -8.07
N TRP A 352 3.69 14.96 -8.68
CA TRP A 352 3.51 16.39 -8.92
C TRP A 352 2.14 16.86 -8.46
N MET A 353 1.53 16.13 -7.52
CA MET A 353 0.34 16.60 -6.82
C MET A 353 0.62 17.94 -6.13
N PHE A 354 -0.35 18.85 -6.22
CA PHE A 354 -0.26 20.13 -5.54
C PHE A 354 -0.34 19.94 -4.02
N PRO A 355 0.37 20.77 -3.22
CA PRO A 355 0.17 20.77 -1.78
C PRO A 355 -1.27 21.15 -1.48
N GLY A 356 -1.93 20.37 -0.62
CA GLY A 356 -3.22 20.75 -0.06
C GLY A 356 -3.09 21.86 0.99
N LYS A 357 -4.21 22.24 1.61
CA LYS A 357 -4.20 23.25 2.68
C LYS A 357 -3.64 22.67 3.98
N HIS A 358 -3.91 21.40 4.23
CA HIS A 358 -3.45 20.66 5.39
C HIS A 358 -2.63 19.44 4.95
N SER A 359 -1.79 18.92 5.85
CA SER A 359 -1.02 17.70 5.60
C SER A 359 -1.92 16.48 5.34
N THR A 360 -3.14 16.49 5.87
CA THR A 360 -4.16 15.44 5.67
C THR A 360 -4.79 15.46 4.28
N ASP A 361 -4.60 16.52 3.50
CA ASP A 361 -5.12 16.64 2.14
C ASP A 361 -4.24 15.88 1.12
N ASP A 362 -3.16 15.22 1.56
CA ASP A 362 -2.28 14.41 0.70
C ASP A 362 -3.00 13.15 0.18
N GLU A 363 -3.46 13.21 -1.07
CA GLU A 363 -4.13 12.12 -1.78
C GLU A 363 -3.19 11.00 -2.25
N THR A 364 -1.86 11.15 -2.09
CA THR A 364 -0.86 10.19 -2.59
C THR A 364 -1.19 8.75 -2.17
N CYS A 365 -1.55 8.55 -0.90
CA CYS A 365 -1.81 7.23 -0.35
C CYS A 365 -3.10 6.61 -0.91
N TRP A 366 -4.09 7.44 -1.24
CA TRP A 366 -5.32 6.98 -1.89
C TRP A 366 -5.02 6.51 -3.30
N TYR A 367 -4.25 7.29 -4.09
CA TYR A 367 -3.88 6.93 -5.46
C TYR A 367 -3.10 5.61 -5.50
N VAL A 368 -2.11 5.43 -4.61
CA VAL A 368 -1.33 4.20 -4.54
C VAL A 368 -2.17 3.00 -4.09
N SER A 369 -3.11 3.19 -3.16
CA SER A 369 -4.00 2.12 -2.68
C SER A 369 -4.99 1.67 -3.77
N LEU A 370 -5.54 2.62 -4.53
CA LEU A 370 -6.41 2.34 -5.68
C LEU A 370 -5.63 1.61 -6.78
N ALA A 371 -4.45 2.12 -7.15
CA ALA A 371 -3.55 1.47 -8.11
C ALA A 371 -3.21 0.02 -7.69
N THR A 372 -2.91 -0.20 -6.41
CA THR A 372 -2.62 -1.53 -5.85
C THR A 372 -3.81 -2.47 -5.96
N THR A 373 -5.00 -2.01 -5.57
CA THR A 373 -6.23 -2.81 -5.66
C THR A 373 -6.51 -3.23 -7.09
N MET A 374 -6.41 -2.29 -8.04
CA MET A 374 -6.65 -2.55 -9.46
C MET A 374 -5.58 -3.47 -10.06
N ALA A 375 -4.32 -3.35 -9.64
CA ALA A 375 -3.23 -4.22 -10.08
C ALA A 375 -3.42 -5.67 -9.61
N LEU A 376 -3.96 -5.87 -8.41
CA LEU A 376 -4.31 -7.18 -7.89
C LEU A 376 -5.54 -7.76 -8.63
N ASP A 377 -6.58 -6.96 -8.85
CA ASP A 377 -7.77 -7.34 -9.64
C ASP A 377 -7.37 -7.81 -11.05
N LEU A 378 -6.43 -7.09 -11.69
CA LEU A 378 -5.89 -7.42 -13.00
C LEU A 378 -4.83 -8.53 -12.98
N GLN A 379 -4.47 -9.07 -11.81
CA GLN A 379 -3.47 -10.12 -11.65
C GLN A 379 -2.07 -9.75 -12.17
N LEU A 380 -1.65 -8.49 -12.03
CA LEU A 380 -0.31 -8.04 -12.46
C LEU A 380 0.83 -8.63 -11.61
N HIS A 381 0.50 -9.17 -10.44
CA HIS A 381 1.42 -9.79 -9.50
C HIS A 381 1.81 -11.23 -9.89
N LYS A 382 1.11 -11.85 -10.85
CA LYS A 382 1.34 -13.22 -11.31
C LYS A 382 2.41 -13.27 -12.40
N ILE A 383 3.24 -14.30 -12.36
CA ILE A 383 4.28 -14.54 -13.35
C ILE A 383 3.67 -15.08 -14.64
N LEU A 384 4.17 -14.59 -15.77
CA LEU A 384 3.80 -15.07 -17.08
C LEU A 384 4.49 -16.41 -17.38
N VAL A 385 3.72 -17.50 -17.35
CA VAL A 385 4.22 -18.85 -17.68
C VAL A 385 3.20 -19.55 -18.57
N PRO A 386 3.57 -20.00 -19.78
CA PRO A 386 2.67 -20.81 -20.60
C PRO A 386 2.24 -22.08 -19.85
N LEU A 387 0.93 -22.31 -19.74
CA LEU A 387 0.41 -23.44 -18.94
C LEU A 387 0.91 -24.81 -19.43
N ALA A 388 1.21 -24.92 -20.72
CA ALA A 388 1.78 -26.14 -21.31
C ALA A 388 3.14 -26.49 -20.68
N SER A 389 3.94 -25.49 -20.31
CA SER A 389 5.26 -25.70 -19.69
C SER A 389 5.18 -26.16 -18.24
N LEU A 390 4.06 -25.94 -17.55
CA LEU A 390 3.86 -26.35 -16.15
C LEU A 390 3.44 -27.82 -16.01
N ARG A 391 3.15 -28.53 -17.11
CA ARG A 391 2.77 -29.95 -17.10
C ARG A 391 3.93 -30.88 -16.77
N ASP A 392 5.16 -30.44 -17.01
CA ASP A 392 6.38 -31.25 -16.78
C ASP A 392 6.98 -31.03 -15.37
N GLY A 393 6.21 -30.44 -14.45
CA GLY A 393 6.61 -30.13 -13.07
C GLY A 393 6.81 -28.63 -12.80
N PRO A 394 7.08 -28.24 -11.54
CA PRO A 394 7.26 -26.84 -11.18
C PRO A 394 8.54 -26.29 -11.83
N LEU A 395 8.40 -25.40 -12.82
CA LEU A 395 9.53 -24.65 -13.39
C LEU A 395 10.21 -23.84 -12.29
N GLY A 396 11.38 -24.29 -11.83
CA GLY A 396 12.20 -23.56 -10.86
C GLY A 396 11.51 -23.27 -9.52
N GLY A 397 10.64 -24.18 -9.04
CA GLY A 397 9.98 -24.05 -7.74
C GLY A 397 8.88 -22.97 -7.67
N ILE A 398 8.31 -22.59 -8.81
CA ILE A 398 7.19 -21.64 -8.89
C ILE A 398 5.87 -22.39 -8.69
N ALA A 399 5.07 -21.96 -7.71
CA ALA A 399 3.73 -22.49 -7.52
C ALA A 399 2.82 -22.12 -8.69
N ARG A 400 1.95 -23.05 -9.12
CA ARG A 400 0.93 -22.78 -10.15
C ARG A 400 0.05 -21.58 -9.79
N ALA A 401 -0.26 -21.42 -8.50
CA ALA A 401 -0.95 -20.26 -7.95
C ALA A 401 -0.34 -18.93 -8.36
N ASP A 402 0.98 -18.85 -8.48
CA ASP A 402 1.68 -17.61 -8.76
C ASP A 402 1.81 -17.32 -10.26
N CYS A 403 1.26 -18.18 -11.11
CA CYS A 403 1.38 -18.09 -12.57
C CYS A 403 0.08 -17.62 -13.22
N ILE A 404 0.21 -17.01 -14.40
CA ILE A 404 -0.88 -16.75 -15.33
C ILE A 404 -0.42 -17.04 -16.76
N ASP A 405 -1.29 -17.66 -17.55
CA ASP A 405 -1.00 -17.90 -18.97
C ASP A 405 -0.91 -16.58 -19.73
N PRO A 406 0.11 -16.38 -20.59
CA PRO A 406 0.24 -15.17 -21.41
C PRO A 406 -1.00 -14.85 -22.25
N ARG A 407 -1.71 -15.86 -22.80
CA ARG A 407 -2.94 -15.62 -23.58
C ARG A 407 -4.08 -15.13 -22.70
N VAL A 408 -4.19 -15.67 -21.49
CA VAL A 408 -5.20 -15.24 -20.50
C VAL A 408 -4.89 -13.81 -20.05
N ALA A 409 -3.62 -13.49 -19.77
CA ALA A 409 -3.19 -12.15 -19.40
C ALA A 409 -3.52 -11.11 -20.50
N LEU A 410 -3.25 -11.42 -21.77
CA LEU A 410 -3.62 -10.55 -22.90
C LEU A 410 -5.13 -10.43 -23.05
N SER A 411 -5.88 -11.52 -22.90
CA SER A 411 -7.35 -11.48 -22.97
C SER A 411 -7.98 -10.62 -21.87
N LEU A 412 -7.44 -10.67 -20.63
CA LEU A 412 -7.89 -9.81 -19.52
C LEU A 412 -7.70 -8.32 -19.84
N ASP A 413 -6.64 -8.01 -20.59
CA ASP A 413 -6.34 -6.65 -21.03
C ASP A 413 -7.08 -6.23 -22.31
N GLY A 414 -7.91 -7.10 -22.88
CA GLY A 414 -8.65 -6.83 -24.12
C GLY A 414 -7.83 -7.03 -25.41
N TYR A 415 -6.80 -7.87 -25.37
CA TYR A 415 -5.94 -8.23 -26.50
C TYR A 415 -5.96 -9.75 -26.78
N GLY A 416 -7.11 -10.40 -26.63
CA GLY A 416 -7.24 -11.86 -26.74
C GLY A 416 -6.92 -12.43 -28.14
N ASP A 417 -6.88 -11.57 -29.15
CA ASP A 417 -6.52 -11.87 -30.54
C ASP A 417 -5.03 -11.72 -30.86
N VAL A 418 -4.25 -11.13 -29.94
CA VAL A 418 -2.81 -10.91 -30.13
C VAL A 418 -2.02 -12.17 -29.75
N ASP A 419 -1.14 -12.62 -30.64
CA ASP A 419 -0.22 -13.71 -30.35
C ASP A 419 0.81 -13.29 -29.26
N PRO A 420 0.90 -13.99 -28.11
CA PRO A 420 1.88 -13.71 -27.06
C PRO A 420 3.34 -13.66 -27.52
N ASN A 421 3.70 -14.42 -28.56
CA ASN A 421 5.07 -14.51 -29.05
C ASN A 421 5.42 -13.42 -30.07
N SER A 422 4.41 -12.71 -30.60
CA SER A 422 4.63 -11.57 -31.48
C SER A 422 5.35 -10.43 -30.74
N GLU A 423 6.03 -9.55 -31.47
CA GLU A 423 6.69 -8.39 -30.87
C GLU A 423 5.73 -7.54 -30.03
N LEU A 424 4.52 -7.29 -30.55
CA LEU A 424 3.47 -6.56 -29.84
C LEU A 424 3.00 -7.32 -28.58
N GLY A 425 2.73 -8.62 -28.71
CA GLY A 425 2.31 -9.47 -27.58
C GLY A 425 3.32 -9.45 -26.44
N ARG A 426 4.62 -9.62 -26.74
CA ARG A 426 5.69 -9.55 -25.73
C ARG A 426 5.77 -8.19 -25.05
N ARG A 427 5.60 -7.09 -25.78
CA ARG A 427 5.57 -5.73 -25.19
C ARG A 427 4.35 -5.49 -24.30
N LEU A 428 3.17 -5.93 -24.72
CA LEU A 428 1.93 -5.82 -23.94
C LEU A 428 1.98 -6.64 -22.64
N LEU A 429 2.63 -7.79 -22.68
CA LEU A 429 2.90 -8.63 -21.51
C LEU A 429 3.93 -7.98 -20.59
N ARG A 430 5.07 -7.53 -21.14
CA ARG A 430 6.11 -6.84 -20.40
C ARG A 430 5.60 -5.55 -19.73
N ARG A 431 4.66 -4.85 -20.36
CA ARG A 431 3.93 -3.70 -19.77
C ARG A 431 3.26 -4.05 -18.45
N ARG A 432 2.67 -5.25 -18.32
CA ARG A 432 2.05 -5.72 -17.06
C ARG A 432 3.09 -5.86 -15.96
N GLU A 433 4.19 -6.55 -16.25
CA GLU A 433 5.31 -6.74 -15.32
C GLU A 433 5.95 -5.41 -14.93
N ARG A 434 6.20 -4.54 -15.91
CA ARG A 434 6.75 -3.20 -15.71
C ARG A 434 5.86 -2.35 -14.80
N CYS A 435 4.55 -2.37 -15.03
CA CYS A 435 3.58 -1.67 -14.19
C CYS A 435 3.64 -2.16 -12.74
N TRP A 436 3.70 -3.49 -12.51
CA TRP A 436 3.83 -4.07 -11.18
C TRP A 436 5.12 -3.67 -10.46
N ILE A 437 6.28 -3.78 -11.14
CA ILE A 437 7.58 -3.42 -10.57
C ILE A 437 7.63 -1.92 -10.25
N SER A 438 7.14 -1.07 -11.16
CA SER A 438 7.07 0.39 -10.94
C SER A 438 6.15 0.76 -9.78
N LEU A 439 5.03 0.06 -9.62
CA LEU A 439 4.09 0.28 -8.51
C LEU A 439 4.74 -0.10 -7.16
N PHE A 440 5.42 -1.26 -7.11
CA PHE A 440 6.19 -1.68 -5.93
C PHE A 440 7.23 -0.64 -5.54
N VAL A 441 8.01 -0.17 -6.51
CA VAL A 441 8.99 0.89 -6.26
C VAL A 441 8.29 2.13 -5.71
N LEU A 442 7.25 2.63 -6.38
CA LEU A 442 6.56 3.85 -5.93
C LEU A 442 6.05 3.74 -4.49
N GLU A 443 5.37 2.64 -4.17
CA GLU A 443 4.79 2.39 -2.84
C GLU A 443 5.86 2.33 -1.76
N ARG A 444 6.92 1.53 -1.97
CA ARG A 444 8.03 1.43 -1.01
C ARG A 444 8.71 2.77 -0.78
N GLY A 445 8.91 3.56 -1.83
CA GLY A 445 9.49 4.90 -1.69
C GLY A 445 8.60 5.88 -0.93
N MET A 446 7.30 5.82 -1.21
CA MET A 446 6.28 6.63 -0.56
C MET A 446 6.17 6.32 0.93
N CYS A 447 6.15 5.02 1.25
CA CYS A 447 6.11 4.53 2.62
C CYS A 447 7.39 4.89 3.39
N LEU A 448 8.57 4.71 2.79
CA LEU A 448 9.85 5.06 3.40
C LEU A 448 9.92 6.55 3.76
N ALA A 449 9.50 7.44 2.85
CA ALA A 449 9.51 8.89 3.09
C ALA A 449 8.49 9.35 4.14
N ARG A 450 7.39 8.59 4.33
CA ARG A 450 6.30 8.93 5.26
C ARG A 450 6.32 8.12 6.55
N GLY A 451 7.31 7.25 6.76
CA GLY A 451 7.37 6.33 7.90
C GLY A 451 6.19 5.36 7.98
N ARG A 452 5.62 4.95 6.83
CA ARG A 452 4.49 4.01 6.76
C ARG A 452 4.96 2.58 6.55
N VAL A 453 4.12 1.63 6.98
CA VAL A 453 4.31 0.20 6.71
C VAL A 453 3.97 -0.11 5.25
N TYR A 454 4.72 -1.04 4.68
CA TYR A 454 4.52 -1.51 3.32
C TYR A 454 3.27 -2.39 3.19
N THR A 455 2.53 -2.18 2.11
CA THR A 455 1.28 -2.88 1.80
C THR A 455 1.45 -3.85 0.64
N LEU A 456 2.36 -3.57 -0.29
CA LEU A 456 2.65 -4.45 -1.41
C LEU A 456 3.58 -5.60 -1.00
N PRO A 457 3.16 -6.86 -1.21
CA PRO A 457 4.00 -8.01 -0.89
C PRO A 457 5.14 -8.15 -1.89
N VAL A 458 6.24 -8.76 -1.44
CA VAL A 458 7.34 -9.17 -2.33
C VAL A 458 6.92 -10.44 -3.07
N THR A 459 6.35 -10.25 -4.25
CA THR A 459 5.86 -11.34 -5.11
C THR A 459 7.00 -12.07 -5.81
N PRO A 460 6.75 -13.27 -6.36
CA PRO A 460 7.76 -14.01 -7.11
C PRO A 460 8.37 -13.28 -8.31
N ILE A 461 7.64 -12.33 -8.94
CA ILE A 461 8.20 -11.41 -9.96
C ILE A 461 9.30 -10.56 -9.35
N LEU A 462 9.03 -9.94 -8.19
CA LEU A 462 9.97 -9.04 -7.51
C LEU A 462 11.18 -9.79 -6.95
N LYS A 463 11.00 -11.03 -6.48
CA LYS A 463 12.12 -11.89 -6.03
C LYS A 463 13.13 -12.21 -7.13
N ARG A 464 12.75 -12.13 -8.40
CA ARG A 464 13.57 -12.52 -9.57
C ARG A 464 13.77 -11.40 -10.59
N CYS A 465 13.43 -10.17 -10.25
CA CYS A 465 13.48 -9.07 -11.22
C CYS A 465 14.89 -8.61 -11.60
N ASP A 466 15.94 -9.06 -10.89
CA ASP A 466 17.34 -8.64 -11.06
C ASP A 466 17.83 -8.60 -12.51
N GLN A 467 17.43 -9.56 -13.34
CA GLN A 467 17.81 -9.62 -14.75
C GLN A 467 16.67 -9.24 -15.71
N TRP A 468 15.50 -8.87 -15.19
CA TRP A 468 14.32 -8.59 -16.01
C TRP A 468 14.55 -7.44 -17.02
N HIS A 469 15.39 -6.48 -16.66
CA HIS A 469 15.79 -5.37 -17.53
C HIS A 469 16.70 -5.80 -18.69
N MET A 470 17.31 -6.99 -18.65
CA MET A 470 18.15 -7.53 -19.71
C MET A 470 17.28 -8.23 -20.76
N SER A 471 16.69 -7.45 -21.65
CA SER A 471 15.81 -7.95 -22.72
C SER A 471 16.00 -7.17 -24.01
N ASN A 472 15.82 -7.83 -25.15
CA ASN A 472 15.86 -7.18 -26.47
C ASN A 472 14.70 -6.19 -26.69
N ILE A 473 13.67 -6.24 -25.85
CA ILE A 473 12.53 -5.31 -25.83
C ILE A 473 12.49 -4.46 -24.55
N ALA A 474 13.61 -4.41 -23.82
CA ALA A 474 13.72 -3.55 -22.66
C ALA A 474 13.69 -2.07 -23.08
N ASP A 475 13.03 -1.26 -22.25
CA ASP A 475 13.20 0.19 -22.33
C ASP A 475 14.52 0.59 -21.66
N THR A 476 15.10 1.70 -22.11
CA THR A 476 16.33 2.26 -21.56
C THR A 476 16.27 2.53 -20.05
N MET A 477 15.09 2.82 -19.50
CA MET A 477 14.89 3.09 -18.07
C MET A 477 14.58 1.83 -17.24
N ASP A 478 14.42 0.65 -17.86
CA ASP A 478 14.15 -0.60 -17.13
C ASP A 478 15.28 -0.93 -16.14
N GLY A 479 16.54 -0.60 -16.48
CA GLY A 479 17.69 -0.78 -15.56
C GLY A 479 17.56 0.05 -14.29
N HIS A 480 17.19 1.33 -14.41
CA HIS A 480 16.97 2.23 -13.27
C HIS A 480 15.79 1.78 -12.40
N LEU A 481 14.72 1.29 -13.03
CA LEU A 481 13.57 0.73 -12.33
C LEU A 481 13.96 -0.49 -11.49
N VAL A 482 14.60 -1.47 -12.12
CA VAL A 482 14.97 -2.72 -11.46
C VAL A 482 16.01 -2.48 -10.38
N SER A 483 17.00 -1.61 -10.60
CA SER A 483 18.02 -1.31 -9.59
C SER A 483 17.38 -0.79 -8.29
N MET A 484 16.35 0.06 -8.40
CA MET A 484 15.60 0.55 -7.25
C MET A 484 14.63 -0.47 -6.65
N ALA A 485 14.04 -1.34 -7.48
CA ALA A 485 13.22 -2.44 -6.99
C ALA A 485 14.05 -3.39 -6.13
N VAL A 486 15.24 -3.77 -6.58
CA VAL A 486 16.19 -4.62 -5.85
C VAL A 486 16.64 -3.94 -4.55
N LEU A 487 17.05 -2.67 -4.61
CA LEU A 487 17.46 -1.93 -3.41
C LEU A 487 16.38 -1.93 -2.33
N ARG A 488 15.11 -1.73 -2.73
CA ARG A 488 13.97 -1.64 -1.80
C ARG A 488 13.45 -2.98 -1.32
N ARG A 489 13.59 -4.03 -2.14
CA ARG A 489 13.25 -5.41 -1.78
C ARG A 489 14.17 -5.91 -0.68
N ASP A 490 15.47 -5.70 -0.84
CA ASP A 490 16.51 -6.27 0.05
C ASP A 490 16.71 -5.42 1.32
N LEU A 491 16.03 -4.26 1.42
CA LEU A 491 16.15 -3.34 2.55
C LEU A 491 15.57 -3.92 3.86
N ASP A 492 14.51 -4.71 3.79
CA ASP A 492 13.88 -5.32 4.97
C ASP A 492 14.84 -6.29 5.68
N ASP A 493 15.61 -7.06 4.91
CA ASP A 493 16.62 -8.00 5.43
C ASP A 493 17.77 -7.27 6.13
N ILE A 494 18.19 -6.11 5.59
CA ILE A 494 19.19 -5.26 6.24
C ILE A 494 18.67 -4.68 7.56
N PHE A 495 17.42 -4.20 7.60
CA PHE A 495 16.83 -3.74 8.85
C PHE A 495 16.77 -4.86 9.89
N ALA A 496 16.36 -6.08 9.50
CA ALA A 496 16.32 -7.23 10.40
C ALA A 496 17.72 -7.61 10.92
N THR A 497 18.71 -7.61 10.04
CA THR A 497 20.11 -7.93 10.38
C THR A 497 20.67 -6.93 11.40
N ILE A 498 20.50 -5.62 11.17
CA ILE A 498 21.03 -4.59 12.08
C ILE A 498 20.35 -4.67 13.46
N ARG A 499 19.03 -4.88 13.51
CA ARG A 499 18.32 -5.07 14.79
C ARG A 499 18.84 -6.30 15.53
N SER A 500 19.03 -7.42 14.83
CA SER A 500 19.59 -8.65 15.40
C SER A 500 21.00 -8.44 15.97
N ILE A 501 21.86 -7.69 15.28
CA ILE A 501 23.19 -7.31 15.80
C ILE A 501 23.07 -6.49 17.09
N CYS A 502 22.16 -5.53 17.14
CA CYS A 502 21.89 -4.73 18.34
C CYS A 502 21.28 -5.54 19.48
N ASP A 503 20.44 -6.54 19.21
CA ASP A 503 19.83 -7.38 20.25
C ASP A 503 20.84 -8.37 20.84
N GLY A 504 21.69 -8.95 19.99
CA GLY A 504 22.72 -9.93 20.40
C GLY A 504 23.77 -9.37 21.37
N SER A 505 23.94 -8.04 21.44
CA SER A 505 24.86 -7.41 22.40
C SER A 505 24.45 -7.58 23.85
N ARG A 506 23.19 -7.95 24.13
CA ARG A 506 22.71 -8.25 25.49
C ARG A 506 23.11 -9.64 25.99
N GLU A 507 23.28 -10.58 25.06
CA GLU A 507 23.53 -11.99 25.38
C GLU A 507 25.03 -12.24 25.60
N ASN A 508 25.89 -11.55 24.85
CA ASN A 508 27.33 -11.56 25.03
C ASN A 508 27.86 -10.11 25.05
N PRO A 509 28.32 -9.57 26.19
CA PRO A 509 28.88 -8.23 26.27
C PRO A 509 30.18 -8.18 25.47
N THR A 510 30.03 -7.85 24.19
CA THR A 510 31.12 -7.61 23.25
C THR A 510 31.38 -6.10 23.24
N ASP A 511 32.60 -5.67 22.93
CA ASP A 511 32.93 -4.25 22.83
C ASP A 511 31.96 -3.53 21.86
N GLY A 512 31.29 -2.48 22.34
CA GLY A 512 30.35 -1.67 21.57
C GLY A 512 30.98 -1.10 20.30
N ALA A 513 32.29 -0.83 20.30
CA ALA A 513 33.03 -0.40 19.12
C ALA A 513 33.09 -1.48 18.03
N ILE A 514 33.27 -2.76 18.41
CA ILE A 514 33.26 -3.90 17.48
C ILE A 514 31.87 -4.07 16.87
N ILE A 515 30.82 -3.89 17.67
CA ILE A 515 29.43 -3.96 17.20
C ILE A 515 29.15 -2.84 16.19
N ALA A 516 29.55 -1.61 16.50
CA ALA A 516 29.41 -0.47 15.60
C ALA A 516 30.16 -0.71 14.27
N GLN A 517 31.39 -1.24 14.33
CA GLN A 517 32.17 -1.60 13.14
C GLN A 517 31.50 -2.71 12.32
N SER A 518 30.93 -3.73 12.98
CA SER A 518 30.18 -4.80 12.31
C SER A 518 28.97 -4.26 11.55
N ILE A 519 28.22 -3.34 12.16
CA ILE A 519 27.09 -2.66 11.52
C ILE A 519 27.57 -1.83 10.33
N GLN A 520 28.65 -1.05 10.50
CA GLN A 520 29.24 -0.26 9.41
C GLN A 520 29.61 -1.14 8.21
N ILE A 521 30.37 -2.22 8.44
CA ILE A 521 30.77 -3.18 7.39
C ILE A 521 29.53 -3.76 6.70
N THR A 522 28.49 -4.10 7.46
CA THR A 522 27.24 -4.67 6.92
C THR A 522 26.56 -3.69 5.97
N VAL A 523 26.40 -2.42 6.39
CA VAL A 523 25.77 -1.37 5.57
C VAL A 523 26.62 -1.04 4.35
N ASP A 524 27.94 -0.85 4.52
CA ASP A 524 28.85 -0.50 3.44
C ASP A 524 28.91 -1.62 2.39
N LYS A 525 28.98 -2.88 2.83
CA LYS A 525 28.94 -4.04 1.93
C LYS A 525 27.65 -4.08 1.11
N PHE A 526 26.49 -3.83 1.73
CA PHE A 526 25.21 -3.81 1.04
C PHE A 526 25.20 -2.78 -0.11
N PHE A 527 25.61 -1.53 0.17
CA PHE A 527 25.65 -0.49 -0.86
C PHE A 527 26.77 -0.70 -1.88
N ALA A 528 27.93 -1.21 -1.48
CA ALA A 528 29.04 -1.50 -2.39
C ALA A 528 28.65 -2.60 -3.38
N GLN A 529 27.96 -3.66 -2.94
CA GLN A 529 27.44 -4.70 -3.80
C GLN A 529 26.40 -4.16 -4.79
N TRP A 530 25.48 -3.33 -4.30
CA TRP A 530 24.52 -2.66 -5.17
C TRP A 530 25.22 -1.78 -6.21
N GLN A 531 26.18 -0.95 -5.79
CA GLN A 531 26.92 -0.06 -6.69
C GLN A 531 27.75 -0.84 -7.71
N ALA A 532 28.39 -1.94 -7.31
CA ALA A 532 29.18 -2.78 -8.21
C ALA A 532 28.30 -3.43 -9.29
N LYS A 533 27.08 -3.86 -8.94
CA LYS A 533 26.14 -4.48 -9.87
C LYS A 533 25.47 -3.47 -10.80
N TRP A 534 25.07 -2.31 -10.27
CA TRP A 534 24.19 -1.38 -10.98
C TRP A 534 24.90 -0.13 -11.50
N GLY A 535 25.92 0.35 -10.80
CA GLY A 535 26.54 1.66 -11.05
C GLY A 535 26.98 1.88 -12.51
N MET A 536 27.58 0.88 -13.15
CA MET A 536 27.95 0.96 -14.56
C MET A 536 26.74 0.94 -15.51
N SER A 537 25.73 0.13 -15.21
CA SER A 537 24.56 -0.09 -16.08
C SER A 537 23.59 1.10 -16.12
N ILE A 538 23.47 1.83 -15.01
CA ILE A 538 22.54 2.96 -14.86
C ILE A 538 23.26 4.31 -14.72
N GLY A 539 24.59 4.31 -14.75
CA GLY A 539 25.41 5.51 -14.71
C GLY A 539 25.33 6.27 -16.04
N THR A 540 25.35 7.60 -15.97
CA THR A 540 25.32 8.48 -17.15
C THR A 540 26.64 9.22 -17.34
N GLY A 541 26.91 9.60 -18.59
CA GLY A 541 28.12 10.32 -18.97
C GLY A 541 29.40 9.47 -18.98
N PRO A 542 30.55 10.07 -19.34
CA PRO A 542 31.81 9.34 -19.52
C PRO A 542 32.34 8.69 -18.23
N GLN A 543 31.93 9.22 -17.08
CA GLN A 543 32.35 8.75 -15.75
C GLN A 543 31.32 7.79 -15.12
N HIS A 544 30.24 7.44 -15.83
CA HIS A 544 29.18 6.55 -15.35
C HIS A 544 28.66 6.95 -13.96
N ARG A 545 28.45 8.24 -13.74
CA ARG A 545 27.94 8.73 -12.45
C ARG A 545 26.46 8.43 -12.35
N LEU A 546 25.99 8.09 -11.15
CA LEU A 546 24.56 7.94 -10.92
C LEU A 546 23.85 9.27 -11.23
N PRO A 547 22.68 9.24 -11.90
CA PRO A 547 21.85 10.42 -12.02
C PRO A 547 21.54 11.01 -10.63
N PRO A 548 21.50 12.34 -10.45
CA PRO A 548 21.32 12.94 -9.14
C PRO A 548 20.06 12.45 -8.41
N TYR A 549 18.98 12.22 -9.14
CA TYR A 549 17.75 11.63 -8.60
C TYR A 549 18.01 10.26 -7.94
N VAL A 550 18.73 9.36 -8.62
CA VAL A 550 19.05 8.02 -8.10
C VAL A 550 20.02 8.13 -6.93
N GLN A 551 21.01 9.02 -7.01
CA GLN A 551 21.95 9.28 -5.92
C GLN A 551 21.21 9.70 -4.64
N ILE A 552 20.25 10.63 -4.73
CA ILE A 552 19.43 11.03 -3.58
C ILE A 552 18.64 9.84 -3.01
N LEU A 553 18.05 9.00 -3.85
CA LEU A 553 17.31 7.82 -3.38
C LEU A 553 18.20 6.83 -2.62
N VAL A 554 19.40 6.55 -3.15
CA VAL A 554 20.37 5.62 -2.54
C VAL A 554 20.88 6.20 -1.22
N THR A 555 21.34 7.45 -1.21
CA THR A 555 21.88 8.10 -0.01
C THR A 555 20.82 8.27 1.08
N HIS A 556 19.57 8.60 0.71
CA HIS A 556 18.48 8.64 1.69
C HIS A 556 18.11 7.25 2.20
N THR A 557 18.20 6.21 1.38
CA THR A 557 18.00 4.82 1.85
C THR A 557 19.02 4.48 2.94
N ARG A 558 20.28 4.92 2.77
CA ARG A 558 21.31 4.81 3.80
C ARG A 558 20.97 5.59 5.07
N LEU A 559 20.52 6.85 4.94
CA LEU A 559 20.02 7.64 6.07
C LEU A 559 18.88 6.91 6.81
N SER A 560 17.94 6.33 6.07
CA SER A 560 16.77 5.64 6.62
C SER A 560 17.17 4.40 7.43
N ILE A 561 18.23 3.70 7.00
CA ILE A 561 18.82 2.59 7.76
C ILE A 561 19.19 3.09 9.16
N TYR A 562 20.05 4.11 9.25
CA TYR A 562 20.51 4.64 10.53
C TYR A 562 19.39 5.28 11.37
N SER A 563 18.54 6.10 10.75
CA SER A 563 17.48 6.81 11.48
C SER A 563 16.43 5.87 12.06
N SER A 564 16.21 4.69 11.46
CA SER A 564 15.22 3.72 11.96
C SER A 564 15.65 2.99 13.24
N VAL A 565 16.96 2.90 13.48
CA VAL A 565 17.56 2.19 14.63
C VAL A 565 18.30 3.13 15.59
N ILE A 566 18.24 4.44 15.34
CA ILE A 566 18.95 5.44 16.15
C ILE A 566 18.58 5.39 17.63
N ASN A 567 17.31 5.04 17.92
CA ASN A 567 16.76 4.89 19.27
C ASN A 567 16.55 3.41 19.64
N HIS A 568 17.30 2.48 19.05
CA HIS A 568 17.12 1.06 19.34
C HIS A 568 17.40 0.77 20.82
N PRO A 569 16.46 0.16 21.57
CA PRO A 569 16.51 0.10 23.03
C PRO A 569 17.69 -0.70 23.58
N THR A 570 18.21 -1.65 22.80
CA THR A 570 19.32 -2.52 23.21
C THR A 570 20.69 -2.04 22.72
N ALA A 571 20.74 -0.97 21.91
CA ALA A 571 21.99 -0.53 21.29
C ALA A 571 22.97 0.04 22.33
N PRO A 572 24.22 -0.46 22.38
CA PRO A 572 25.28 0.14 23.19
C PRO A 572 25.53 1.61 22.88
N THR A 573 26.17 2.32 23.81
CA THR A 573 26.45 3.76 23.68
C THR A 573 27.28 4.08 22.44
N GLU A 574 28.32 3.29 22.16
CA GLU A 574 29.19 3.41 20.99
C GLU A 574 28.41 3.24 19.68
N VAL A 575 27.46 2.29 19.66
CA VAL A 575 26.58 2.04 18.51
C VAL A 575 25.61 3.21 18.30
N ARG A 576 25.07 3.79 19.37
CA ARG A 576 24.24 5.00 19.28
C ARG A 576 25.05 6.18 18.72
N HIS A 577 26.26 6.41 19.22
CA HIS A 577 27.16 7.45 18.67
C HIS A 577 27.44 7.22 17.18
N PHE A 578 27.71 5.97 16.79
CA PHE A 578 27.88 5.61 15.39
C PHE A 578 26.63 5.94 14.55
N PHE A 579 25.42 5.57 14.99
CA PHE A 579 24.19 5.91 14.27
C PHE A 579 23.97 7.41 14.12
N HIS A 580 24.31 8.21 15.13
CA HIS A 580 24.24 9.66 15.06
C HIS A 580 25.24 10.22 14.03
N ALA A 581 26.50 9.80 14.08
CA ALA A 581 27.54 10.28 13.16
C ALA A 581 27.28 9.84 11.70
N ALA A 582 27.00 8.55 11.49
CA ALA A 582 26.72 7.99 10.16
C ALA A 582 25.39 8.51 9.57
N GLY A 583 24.39 8.69 10.42
CA GLY A 583 23.13 9.35 10.06
C GLY A 583 23.35 10.80 9.64
N LEU A 584 24.09 11.59 10.42
CA LEU A 584 24.41 12.97 10.09
C LEU A 584 25.16 13.07 8.75
N SER A 585 26.19 12.25 8.55
CA SER A 585 26.94 12.17 7.28
C SER A 585 26.00 11.89 6.09
N SER A 586 25.14 10.88 6.23
CA SER A 586 24.17 10.53 5.19
C SER A 586 23.18 11.67 4.90
N ALA A 587 22.73 12.38 5.93
CA ALA A 587 21.83 13.52 5.79
C ALA A 587 22.48 14.70 5.05
N LEU A 588 23.75 15.02 5.37
CA LEU A 588 24.51 16.04 4.63
C LEU A 588 24.67 15.63 3.16
N ASN A 589 24.99 14.37 2.89
CA ASN A 589 25.18 13.88 1.52
C ASN A 589 23.87 13.89 0.70
N VAL A 590 22.70 13.67 1.31
CA VAL A 590 21.39 13.85 0.64
C VAL A 590 21.21 15.29 0.16
N MET A 591 21.44 16.27 1.04
CA MET A 591 21.32 17.69 0.71
C MET A 591 22.33 18.12 -0.37
N ARG A 592 23.58 17.66 -0.25
CA ARG A 592 24.63 17.91 -1.24
C ARG A 592 24.28 17.36 -2.62
N ALA A 593 23.76 16.14 -2.71
CA ALA A 593 23.33 15.55 -3.97
C ALA A 593 22.21 16.38 -4.63
N ALA A 594 21.32 16.97 -3.83
CA ALA A 594 20.29 17.89 -4.34
C ALA A 594 20.89 19.20 -4.88
N ILE A 595 21.82 19.82 -4.16
CA ILE A 595 22.48 21.07 -4.58
C ILE A 595 23.31 20.85 -5.84
N GLN A 596 24.19 19.85 -5.84
CA GLN A 596 25.07 19.57 -6.98
C GLN A 596 24.30 19.08 -8.21
N GLY A 597 23.15 18.46 -7.99
CA GLY A 597 22.28 17.89 -9.01
C GLY A 597 21.20 18.82 -9.57
N GLU A 598 21.10 20.07 -9.09
CA GLU A 598 19.95 20.96 -9.33
C GLU A 598 19.49 20.97 -10.80
N GLY A 599 20.43 21.09 -11.75
CA GLY A 599 20.14 21.17 -13.19
C GLY A 599 19.39 19.96 -13.77
N GLN A 600 19.41 18.81 -13.10
CA GLN A 600 18.71 17.58 -13.52
C GLN A 600 17.53 17.22 -12.60
N LEU A 601 17.21 18.05 -11.60
CA LEU A 601 16.16 17.80 -10.62
C LEU A 601 14.89 18.64 -10.86
N SER A 602 14.79 19.29 -12.02
CA SER A 602 13.64 20.12 -12.38
C SER A 602 12.32 19.36 -12.21
N SER A 603 12.21 18.13 -12.70
CA SER A 603 11.01 17.30 -12.57
C SER A 603 10.96 16.42 -11.33
N MET A 604 11.78 16.70 -10.31
CA MET A 604 11.91 15.87 -9.12
C MET A 604 10.54 15.61 -8.45
N PRO A 605 10.23 14.35 -8.08
CA PRO A 605 9.02 13.98 -7.38
C PRO A 605 8.89 14.61 -5.98
N ASN A 606 7.66 14.89 -5.57
CA ASN A 606 7.30 15.29 -4.21
C ASN A 606 7.86 14.38 -3.13
N ASN A 607 7.94 13.06 -3.38
CA ASN A 607 8.51 12.12 -2.42
C ASN A 607 10.00 12.42 -2.11
N THR A 608 10.75 12.83 -3.12
CA THR A 608 12.17 13.17 -2.96
C THR A 608 12.35 14.50 -2.25
N VAL A 609 11.42 15.46 -2.43
CA VAL A 609 11.37 16.68 -1.62
C VAL A 609 11.25 16.33 -0.13
N ILE A 610 10.31 15.44 0.23
CA ILE A 610 10.12 14.99 1.62
C ILE A 610 11.41 14.36 2.17
N MET A 611 12.07 13.50 1.37
CA MET A 611 13.33 12.85 1.73
C MET A 611 14.46 13.87 2.00
N ILE A 612 14.59 14.90 1.15
CA ILE A 612 15.59 15.98 1.33
C ILE A 612 15.28 16.80 2.57
N SER A 613 14.01 17.17 2.78
CA SER A 613 13.60 17.94 3.96
C SER A 613 13.76 17.15 5.25
N PHE A 614 13.49 15.84 5.24
CA PHE A 614 13.78 14.95 6.36
C PHE A 614 15.27 14.95 6.70
N ALA A 615 16.15 14.81 5.69
CA ALA A 615 17.60 14.88 5.88
C ALA A 615 18.03 16.24 6.47
N ALA A 616 17.51 17.35 5.96
CA ALA A 616 17.78 18.69 6.48
C ALA A 616 17.37 18.84 7.95
N SER A 617 16.16 18.42 8.31
CA SER A 617 15.69 18.53 9.70
C SER A 617 16.41 17.56 10.65
N PHE A 618 16.76 16.36 10.18
CA PHE A 618 17.57 15.40 10.91
C PHE A 618 18.98 15.97 11.22
N ALA A 619 19.64 16.55 10.21
CA ALA A 619 20.94 17.20 10.37
C ALA A 619 20.87 18.41 11.31
N LEU A 620 19.83 19.26 11.18
CA LEU A 620 19.61 20.41 12.05
C LEU A 620 19.51 19.99 13.52
N ARG A 621 18.72 18.95 13.81
CA ARG A 621 18.54 18.43 15.17
C ARG A 621 19.85 17.91 15.75
N LEU A 622 20.55 17.03 15.04
CA LEU A 622 21.80 16.45 15.54
C LEU A 622 22.88 17.52 15.72
N SER A 623 23.02 18.45 14.77
CA SER A 623 24.01 19.54 14.88
C SER A 623 23.72 20.47 16.07
N SER A 624 22.45 20.70 16.43
CA SER A 624 22.07 21.51 17.59
C SER A 624 22.37 20.84 18.94
N GLN A 625 22.37 19.51 18.97
CA GLN A 625 22.71 18.71 20.16
C GLN A 625 24.23 18.57 20.33
N LEU A 626 25.00 18.78 19.26
CA LEU A 626 26.46 18.74 19.22
C LEU A 626 27.11 20.12 19.45
N ALA A 627 26.40 21.03 20.13
CA ALA A 627 26.76 22.45 20.31
C ALA A 627 28.06 22.73 21.07
N GLY A 628 28.79 21.69 21.52
CA GLY A 628 30.18 21.83 21.97
C GLY A 628 31.17 22.21 20.86
N ASN A 629 30.80 21.96 19.59
CA ASN A 629 31.59 22.31 18.41
C ASN A 629 31.15 23.65 17.81
N SER A 630 32.01 24.68 17.89
CA SER A 630 31.66 26.07 17.56
C SER A 630 31.24 26.32 16.10
N ASN A 631 31.62 25.47 15.14
CA ASN A 631 31.40 25.71 13.71
C ASN A 631 30.54 24.67 12.98
N LEU A 632 30.21 23.52 13.59
CA LEU A 632 29.40 22.49 12.92
C LEU A 632 27.95 22.97 12.70
N ALA A 633 27.30 23.48 13.75
CA ALA A 633 25.91 23.92 13.66
C ALA A 633 25.71 25.08 12.66
N PRO A 634 26.55 26.13 12.63
CA PRO A 634 26.50 27.14 11.57
C PRO A 634 26.64 26.55 10.15
N SER A 635 27.61 25.66 9.94
CA SER A 635 27.88 25.05 8.63
C SER A 635 26.71 24.19 8.12
N VAL A 636 26.05 23.45 9.02
CA VAL A 636 24.84 22.68 8.70
C VAL A 636 23.68 23.60 8.34
N ARG A 637 23.49 24.73 9.05
CA ARG A 637 22.45 25.71 8.72
C ARG A 637 22.65 26.29 7.31
N THR A 638 23.88 26.67 6.96
CA THR A 638 24.20 27.18 5.61
C THR A 638 23.84 26.15 4.53
N LEU A 639 24.19 24.88 4.73
CA LEU A 639 23.82 23.82 3.77
C LEU A 639 22.30 23.66 3.63
N ILE A 640 21.55 23.78 4.73
CA ILE A 640 20.08 23.72 4.70
C ILE A 640 19.50 24.93 3.97
N GLU A 641 20.05 26.12 4.14
CA GLU A 641 19.63 27.34 3.41
C GLU A 641 19.87 27.20 1.90
N GLU A 642 21.07 26.74 1.49
CA GLU A 642 21.37 26.46 0.08
C GLU A 642 20.41 25.41 -0.51
N THR A 643 20.14 24.34 0.25
CA THR A 643 19.17 23.31 -0.14
C THR A 643 17.76 23.90 -0.29
N ALA A 644 17.34 24.75 0.63
CA ALA A 644 16.03 25.38 0.60
C ALA A 644 15.86 26.28 -0.63
N ASP A 645 16.91 27.02 -1.01
CA ASP A 645 16.93 27.84 -2.21
C ASP A 645 16.79 26.98 -3.49
N VAL A 646 17.48 25.85 -3.56
CA VAL A 646 17.33 24.87 -4.66
C VAL A 646 15.89 24.36 -4.73
N LEU A 647 15.30 23.98 -3.59
CA LEU A 647 13.93 23.47 -3.55
C LEU A 647 12.90 24.53 -3.99
N GLU A 648 13.09 25.80 -3.63
CA GLU A 648 12.23 26.92 -4.08
C GLU A 648 12.32 27.15 -5.59
N ARG A 649 13.54 27.15 -6.16
CA ARG A 649 13.74 27.31 -7.60
C ARG A 649 13.12 26.16 -8.39
N ILE A 650 13.38 24.92 -7.96
CA ILE A 650 12.76 23.73 -8.57
C ILE A 650 11.23 23.89 -8.52
N GLY A 651 10.65 24.06 -7.33
CA GLY A 651 9.19 24.12 -7.14
C GLY A 651 8.47 25.22 -7.92
N SER A 652 9.21 26.22 -8.40
CA SER A 652 8.69 27.42 -9.07
C SER A 652 9.14 27.55 -10.53
N ILE A 653 9.60 26.47 -11.18
CA ILE A 653 10.11 26.47 -12.57
C ILE A 653 9.12 27.05 -13.59
N THR A 654 7.82 26.85 -13.36
CA THR A 654 6.75 27.55 -14.07
C THR A 654 5.86 28.25 -13.06
N LYS A 655 5.19 29.34 -13.49
CA LYS A 655 4.29 30.12 -12.63
C LYS A 655 3.12 29.30 -12.09
N HIS A 656 2.68 28.28 -12.84
CA HIS A 656 1.54 27.43 -12.48
C HIS A 656 1.95 26.09 -11.86
N ARG A 657 3.24 25.76 -11.74
CA ARG A 657 3.67 24.50 -11.10
C ARG A 657 3.26 24.43 -9.64
N ASN A 658 3.43 25.52 -8.90
CA ASN A 658 3.18 25.61 -7.45
C ASN A 658 3.56 24.33 -6.69
N GLY A 659 4.78 23.84 -6.93
CA GLY A 659 5.19 22.50 -6.50
C GLY A 659 5.46 22.43 -5.00
N MET A 660 5.26 21.25 -4.40
CA MET A 660 5.56 21.04 -2.96
C MET A 660 7.00 21.44 -2.61
N SER A 661 7.96 21.25 -3.52
CA SER A 661 9.34 21.69 -3.34
C SER A 661 9.47 23.13 -2.85
N ALA A 662 8.68 24.07 -3.38
CA ALA A 662 8.74 25.46 -2.96
C ALA A 662 8.19 25.69 -1.54
N LEU A 663 7.14 24.96 -1.16
CA LEU A 663 6.60 24.99 0.20
C LEU A 663 7.62 24.47 1.22
N TYR A 664 8.26 23.34 0.93
CA TYR A 664 9.26 22.75 1.81
C TYR A 664 10.53 23.60 1.89
N GLY A 665 10.96 24.24 0.80
CA GLY A 665 12.08 25.20 0.85
C GLY A 665 11.79 26.38 1.79
N LYS A 666 10.62 27.00 1.68
CA LYS A 666 10.18 28.06 2.61
C LYS A 666 10.16 27.59 4.07
N TYR A 667 9.67 26.37 4.31
CA TYR A 667 9.66 25.76 5.63
C TYR A 667 11.07 25.54 6.18
N LEU A 668 12.01 25.04 5.37
CA LEU A 668 13.40 24.84 5.77
C LEU A 668 14.07 26.15 6.20
N LYS A 669 13.88 27.25 5.45
CA LYS A 669 14.36 28.59 5.85
C LYS A 669 13.78 29.04 7.19
N TYR A 670 12.48 28.79 7.39
CA TYR A 670 11.80 29.15 8.64
C TYR A 670 12.40 28.40 9.85
N ILE A 671 12.59 27.08 9.76
CA ILE A 671 13.14 26.29 10.88
C ILE A 671 14.61 26.64 11.18
N VAL A 672 15.42 26.94 10.15
CA VAL A 672 16.80 27.38 10.34
C VAL A 672 16.85 28.72 11.07
N LYS A 673 16.03 29.70 10.65
CA LYS A 673 15.93 31.00 11.32
C LYS A 673 15.51 30.87 12.78
N LYS A 674 14.52 30.01 13.05
CA LYS A 674 14.07 29.72 14.42
C LYS A 674 15.19 29.09 15.26
N ALA A 675 15.89 28.09 14.71
CA ALA A 675 17.00 27.43 15.40
C ALA A 675 18.18 28.38 15.69
N ALA A 676 18.47 29.31 14.77
CA ALA A 676 19.47 30.35 15.00
C ALA A 676 19.06 31.27 16.17
N SER A 677 17.82 31.75 16.18
CA SER A 677 17.31 32.62 17.25
C SER A 677 17.25 31.96 18.63
N SER A 678 17.08 30.63 18.71
CA SER A 678 17.11 29.89 19.98
C SER A 678 18.52 29.64 20.50
N THR A 679 19.54 29.72 19.64
CA THR A 679 20.94 29.61 20.07
C THR A 679 21.44 30.93 20.68
N ASP A 680 20.82 32.06 20.31
CA ASP A 680 21.11 33.41 20.80
C ASP A 680 20.23 33.83 22.00
N GLY A 681 20.03 32.96 23.00
CA GLY A 681 19.23 33.27 24.19
C GLY A 681 19.68 34.56 24.93
N PRO A 682 18.74 35.33 25.50
CA PRO A 682 18.97 36.73 25.89
C PRO A 682 19.98 36.86 27.02
N THR A 683 20.92 37.79 26.88
CA THR A 683 21.64 38.39 28.01
C THR A 683 20.59 38.91 29.00
N ARG A 684 20.41 38.17 30.09
CA ARG A 684 19.61 38.55 31.25
C ARG A 684 20.02 39.97 31.65
N PRO A 685 19.15 41.00 31.52
CA PRO A 685 19.47 42.30 32.07
C PRO A 685 19.58 42.10 33.58
N LEU A 686 20.69 42.56 34.18
CA LEU A 686 20.74 42.71 35.62
C LEU A 686 19.56 43.60 36.01
N SER A 687 18.56 43.00 36.65
CA SER A 687 17.45 43.70 37.26
C SER A 687 18.03 44.73 38.23
N LYS A 688 17.87 46.01 37.90
CA LYS A 688 17.94 47.08 38.89
C LYS A 688 16.89 46.76 39.94
N SER A 689 17.34 46.36 41.12
CA SER A 689 16.50 46.17 42.29
C SER A 689 15.99 47.52 42.74
N ASP A 690 14.69 47.75 42.57
CA ASP A 690 13.99 48.84 43.23
C ASP A 690 14.01 48.62 44.74
N SER A 691 14.31 49.72 45.43
CA SER A 691 14.39 49.83 46.87
C SER A 691 12.99 49.91 47.47
N LEU A 692 12.75 49.26 48.63
CA LEU A 692 12.03 49.83 49.78
C LEU A 692 11.88 48.79 50.92
N SER A 693 12.36 49.20 52.11
CA SER A 693 11.86 48.90 53.47
C SER A 693 12.85 48.24 54.46
N GLN A 694 13.62 49.13 55.13
CA GLN A 694 13.93 49.23 56.58
C GLN A 694 13.91 47.98 57.48
N HIS A 695 15.06 47.67 58.10
CA HIS A 695 15.33 47.87 59.54
C HIS A 695 16.84 47.62 59.89
N PRO A 696 17.38 48.17 60.99
CA PRO A 696 18.78 48.61 61.05
C PRO A 696 19.71 47.86 62.03
N THR A 697 21.02 48.13 61.86
CA THR A 697 22.18 48.07 62.80
C THR A 697 22.95 46.75 63.01
N PRO A 698 24.26 46.81 63.41
CA PRO A 698 25.27 47.85 63.21
C PRO A 698 26.66 47.35 62.69
N HIS A 699 27.44 48.35 62.25
CA HIS A 699 28.80 48.36 61.72
C HIS A 699 29.91 47.76 62.62
N PHE A 700 31.02 47.34 62.00
CA PHE A 700 32.38 47.85 62.32
C PHE A 700 33.27 47.91 61.04
N PRO A 701 34.24 48.85 60.95
CA PRO A 701 34.81 49.34 59.69
C PRO A 701 36.29 48.97 59.47
N ARG A 702 36.77 49.00 58.22
CA ARG A 702 38.13 49.47 57.92
C ARG A 702 38.33 49.94 56.46
N THR A 703 38.42 51.26 56.35
CA THR A 703 39.25 52.09 55.44
C THR A 703 40.72 51.56 55.38
N THR A 704 41.58 51.75 54.38
CA THR A 704 41.74 52.70 53.26
C THR A 704 42.92 52.20 52.36
N GLN A 705 42.88 52.56 51.07
CA GLN A 705 43.93 52.55 50.02
C GLN A 705 45.30 53.17 50.42
N PRO A 706 46.31 53.38 49.52
CA PRO A 706 46.74 52.76 48.24
C PRO A 706 48.29 52.49 48.19
N GLY A 707 48.85 51.98 47.09
CA GLY A 707 50.29 52.22 46.80
C GLY A 707 50.99 51.28 45.81
N PHE A 708 51.56 51.89 44.76
CA PHE A 708 52.42 51.35 43.70
C PHE A 708 53.79 50.82 44.21
N GLY A 709 54.43 49.90 43.45
CA GLY A 709 55.90 49.69 43.52
C GLY A 709 56.41 48.37 42.91
N LEU A 710 57.31 48.49 41.92
CA LEU A 710 58.03 47.44 41.17
C LEU A 710 58.95 46.52 42.02
N ALA A 711 59.15 45.28 41.56
CA ALA A 711 60.47 44.62 41.45
C ALA A 711 60.42 43.29 40.64
N ASP A 712 61.21 43.21 39.57
CA ASP A 712 61.74 42.00 38.89
C ASP A 712 62.92 41.42 39.72
N PRO A 713 63.48 40.19 39.54
CA PRO A 713 63.78 39.55 38.24
C PRO A 713 63.76 37.99 38.16
N LEU A 714 63.67 37.43 36.94
CA LEU A 714 64.70 36.57 36.31
C LEU A 714 64.13 35.75 35.14
N SER A 715 64.82 35.90 34.02
CA SER A 715 64.55 35.34 32.70
C SER A 715 64.75 33.84 32.61
N ASN A 716 63.84 33.15 31.92
CA ASN A 716 64.14 31.99 31.07
C ASN A 716 63.17 32.02 29.86
N PRO A 717 63.63 31.72 28.63
CA PRO A 717 62.84 31.91 27.42
C PRO A 717 61.78 30.80 27.29
N PRO A 718 60.53 31.08 26.88
CA PRO A 718 59.64 30.01 26.44
C PRO A 718 60.14 29.52 25.09
N VAL A 719 60.56 28.26 25.07
CA VAL A 719 60.71 27.45 23.87
C VAL A 719 59.44 27.60 23.04
N SER A 720 59.61 27.98 21.78
CA SER A 720 58.58 27.94 20.74
C SER A 720 58.04 26.52 20.64
N GLY A 721 56.99 26.23 21.40
CA GLY A 721 56.07 25.15 21.12
C GLY A 721 55.14 25.66 20.04
N PHE A 722 55.21 25.06 18.85
CA PHE A 722 54.16 25.13 17.85
C PHE A 722 52.84 24.70 18.52
N MET A 723 52.05 25.66 19.02
CA MET A 723 50.61 25.44 19.19
C MET A 723 50.02 25.51 17.78
N GLU A 724 49.57 24.37 17.27
CA GLU A 724 48.62 24.38 16.14
C GLU A 724 47.45 25.30 16.50
N PRO A 725 47.02 26.19 15.60
CA PRO A 725 45.87 27.03 15.84
C PRO A 725 44.61 26.17 16.02
N PRO A 726 43.60 26.62 16.80
CA PRO A 726 42.32 25.91 16.89
C PRO A 726 41.73 25.72 15.49
N VAL A 727 41.43 24.47 15.15
CA VAL A 727 41.32 23.91 13.78
C VAL A 727 40.13 24.45 12.95
N TRP A 728 39.36 25.39 13.46
CA TRP A 728 38.19 25.94 12.74
C TRP A 728 38.06 27.44 13.00
N SER A 729 38.74 28.25 12.18
CA SER A 729 38.56 29.71 12.19
C SER A 729 37.39 30.16 11.29
N GLU A 730 36.96 29.30 10.37
CA GLU A 730 35.92 29.61 9.36
C GLU A 730 34.85 28.51 9.28
N PRO A 731 33.59 28.85 8.92
CA PRO A 731 32.52 27.89 8.67
C PRO A 731 32.87 26.93 7.51
N ILE A 732 32.48 25.66 7.66
CA ILE A 732 32.72 24.61 6.67
C ILE A 732 31.70 24.72 5.55
N GLN A 733 32.17 24.86 4.31
CA GLN A 733 31.29 24.81 3.14
C GLN A 733 30.99 23.35 2.75
N PHE A 734 30.01 22.73 3.39
CA PHE A 734 29.64 21.34 3.11
C PHE A 734 29.17 21.11 1.67
N SER A 735 28.64 22.09 0.95
CA SER A 735 28.13 21.88 -0.41
C SER A 735 29.21 21.56 -1.45
N SER A 736 30.45 21.99 -1.23
CA SER A 736 31.56 21.87 -2.18
C SER A 736 32.47 20.66 -1.96
N MET A 737 32.38 19.97 -0.81
CA MET A 737 33.30 18.85 -0.49
C MET A 737 32.95 17.56 -1.27
N SER A 738 33.59 16.44 -0.96
CA SER A 738 33.21 15.09 -1.40
C SER A 738 32.62 14.30 -0.22
N ASP A 739 32.00 13.14 -0.50
CA ASP A 739 31.45 12.27 0.54
C ASP A 739 32.53 11.87 1.57
N ASP A 740 33.73 11.53 1.11
CA ASP A 740 34.87 11.17 1.96
C ASP A 740 35.34 12.36 2.81
N GLN A 741 35.37 13.56 2.24
CA GLN A 741 35.72 14.79 2.99
C GLN A 741 34.67 15.13 4.06
N VAL A 742 33.40 14.81 3.85
CA VAL A 742 32.35 14.98 4.87
C VAL A 742 32.55 13.98 6.01
N VAL A 743 32.82 12.71 5.69
CA VAL A 743 33.12 11.69 6.70
C VAL A 743 34.36 12.07 7.50
N GLU A 744 35.42 12.54 6.84
CA GLU A 744 36.63 13.00 7.49
C GLU A 744 36.35 14.21 8.40
N ALA A 745 35.63 15.22 7.91
CA ALA A 745 35.25 16.40 8.70
C ALA A 745 34.44 16.02 9.95
N LEU A 746 33.49 15.08 9.82
CA LEU A 746 32.69 14.60 10.95
C LEU A 746 33.48 13.68 11.91
N SER A 747 34.43 12.88 11.41
CA SER A 747 35.26 12.02 12.26
C SER A 747 36.14 12.83 13.21
N ARG A 748 36.61 14.01 12.76
CA ARG A 748 37.40 14.95 13.56
C ARG A 748 36.55 15.59 14.67
N VAL A 749 35.26 15.83 14.40
CA VAL A 749 34.25 16.28 15.38
C VAL A 749 33.90 15.15 16.37
N ASN A 750 33.94 13.88 15.91
CA ASN A 750 33.54 12.72 16.71
C ASN A 750 34.49 12.37 17.87
N ASN A 751 35.74 12.84 17.83
CA ASN A 751 36.72 12.63 18.89
C ASN A 751 36.51 13.55 20.11
N GLU A 752 35.59 14.52 20.05
CA GLU A 752 35.24 15.46 21.14
C GLU A 752 33.86 15.19 21.76
N PHE A 753 33.32 13.97 21.62
CA PHE A 753 32.04 13.60 22.24
C PHE A 753 32.20 13.47 23.77
N ASP A 754 31.63 14.42 24.50
CA ASP A 754 31.67 14.47 25.97
C ASP A 754 30.83 13.33 26.60
N PRO A 755 31.40 12.48 27.48
CA PRO A 755 30.67 11.44 28.20
C PRO A 755 29.56 11.96 29.12
N ALA A 756 29.45 13.27 29.36
CA ALA A 756 28.37 13.88 30.15
C ALA A 756 26.95 13.81 29.50
N MET A 757 26.84 13.39 28.24
CA MET A 757 25.56 13.27 27.51
C MET A 757 24.68 12.08 27.95
N SER A 758 25.11 11.27 28.93
CA SER A 758 24.36 10.12 29.45
C SER A 758 23.21 10.47 30.41
N MET A 759 23.02 11.75 30.78
CA MET A 759 22.06 12.15 31.83
C MET A 759 20.84 12.96 31.36
N TYR A 760 20.64 13.17 30.06
CA TYR A 760 19.37 13.76 29.59
C TYR A 760 18.29 12.67 29.46
N PRO A 761 17.10 12.82 30.06
CA PRO A 761 16.02 11.84 29.92
C PRO A 761 15.49 11.89 28.48
N TRP A 762 15.88 10.92 27.67
CA TRP A 762 15.38 10.74 26.30
C TRP A 762 14.00 10.04 26.25
N ASP A 763 13.37 9.83 27.40
CA ASP A 763 12.05 9.21 27.59
C ASP A 763 10.87 10.13 27.28
N ASP A 764 11.09 11.32 26.70
CA ASP A 764 9.99 12.20 26.32
C ASP A 764 9.47 11.89 24.89
N PRO A 765 8.34 11.18 24.73
CA PRO A 765 7.70 10.98 23.43
C PRO A 765 7.27 12.30 22.75
N ALA A 766 7.26 13.44 23.48
CA ALA A 766 7.06 14.77 22.89
C ALA A 766 8.29 15.28 22.10
N ALA A 767 9.44 14.60 22.15
CA ALA A 767 10.63 15.01 21.40
C ALA A 767 10.49 14.83 19.87
N LEU A 768 9.36 14.27 19.39
CA LEU A 768 8.97 14.20 17.97
C LEU A 768 7.73 15.06 17.65
N ASP A 769 7.21 15.86 18.60
CA ASP A 769 5.99 16.68 18.41
C ASP A 769 6.12 17.78 17.34
N TRP A 770 7.30 18.03 16.78
CA TRP A 770 7.46 18.97 15.65
C TRP A 770 7.33 18.30 14.27
N LEU A 771 7.31 16.96 14.20
CA LEU A 771 6.73 16.24 13.05
C LEU A 771 5.20 16.33 13.06
N SER A 772 4.60 16.89 14.13
CA SER A 772 3.22 17.34 14.11
C SER A 772 3.12 18.57 13.20
N TRP A 773 2.67 18.32 11.97
CA TRP A 773 2.27 19.31 10.96
C TRP A 773 1.28 20.38 11.47
N SER A 774 0.76 20.20 12.68
CA SER A 774 -0.24 21.00 13.37
C SER A 774 0.22 22.41 13.79
N ASN A 775 1.52 22.71 13.72
CA ASN A 775 2.09 23.97 14.23
C ASN A 775 2.78 24.83 13.14
N LEU A 776 2.27 24.80 11.90
CA LEU A 776 2.71 25.72 10.85
C LEU A 776 1.91 27.04 10.92
N PRO A 777 2.53 28.22 10.82
CA PRO A 777 1.79 29.45 10.58
C PRO A 777 1.07 29.38 9.22
N GLU A 778 -0.11 29.99 9.11
CA GLU A 778 -0.83 30.13 7.84
C GLU A 778 0.07 30.84 6.81
N PHE A 779 0.59 30.08 5.85
CA PHE A 779 1.21 30.66 4.67
C PHE A 779 0.08 31.09 3.73
N GLY A 780 -0.25 32.38 3.75
CA GLY A 780 -1.16 32.99 2.78
C GLY A 780 -0.69 32.70 1.35
N VAL A 781 -1.62 32.19 0.54
CA VAL A 781 -1.47 31.84 -0.88
C VAL A 781 -1.19 33.07 -1.73
#